data_AF-A0A9Q5HVI8-F1
#
_entry.id   AF-A0A9Q5HVI8-F1
#
_cell.length_a   1.000
_cell.length_b   1.000
_cell.length_c   1.000
_cell.angle_alpha   90.00
_cell.angle_beta   90.00
_cell.angle_gamma   90.00
#
_symmetry.space_group_name_H-M   'P 1'
#
loop_
_entity.id
_entity.type
_entity.pdbx_description
1 polymer ?
#
loop_
_entity_poly.entity_id
_entity_poly.type
_entity_poly.pdbx_seq_one_letter_code
_entity_poly.pdbx_strand_id
1 'polypeptide(L)'
;MVARSMVQAGSGGPVGQTQISAIEYFDDQSREVQWSDIERVVENESENLELGWISGVVFMVFASKQKSEAQIKTQDGHAMIQLKISISASDYYRFQFVIGQFVKISLRGARAIKTKAGTSVPGYMHFHLVFHDGATIQFVDRRNVDESTVIDSWQGAVHCAASTHTHDENEQQDEDWFLSSQDTSSDRRCTPTRADSLQAPSSSSHSSPFPETPRRVDGSVPSESSITISNGNGDNEDLAMDVDVQNLNQNTINLAEKRPVHTDDSDDESVTGPGQRAKKPKKRDTRHYRLREIAAESGSDSREAKSTKGPRLSAREKKKRRRELARQTEQATPEIAKRNPALDLIAGLTTGSCAYPPLESLRVNNFINVIGVVADIGLPARTRAGDFSLTVTLVDPSRFQGGTGFKVTCFMKPGFEHLLPTSLKGHTLLLRNVKTTEWHSNVNGTLYPDKLRWVGYNPDTGKLYYPDAVTDVPQSSYGPAFSASYQPMEAEIQYLAQLGDWWQAIKEEQESGAIHVADYSRRRLEHRLIGSCDVDQFFNATVEILKIEEVERGQTMLFFSDYTPHPQRSTEGYYGQWAVHASTDRIDPALLDSIKPATYWSIKNMRLKISSLGYVEADLYAARLHEVEDENDLHLCELLKRKQAYLKDNPQNPEQIEVSECVISDILTTGHYNIIAELIYKAKPRDAVTDLYMTDYTDNPNLSSFKPERLRAQLNESPLTVLQITAWDGHELVRDMEIGGVYSFSDVRIKDHHESGLRGNLKFADKRITRMNVKKTDNEAVLALLQRKRDFVTSGIIERRTSAPLSKTRKDEAPIMTSQTIKSRHTDQPKSSIREIVSTQKCPNKFRLIAHITDFFPIDMVDFTIRWCTSCNTKIPDERNACVKCEDFMAEHVKWAFDFYFVLGDEEGETLLVNVGSEAKYFLLGLKPCDLRENNDALLAVKRRLRGCLGNLVEVHEAAKRGDDIEPELGPYFDLAIKSWEVRDGDERRVLYALTGCEAVDTPT
;
A
#
# COMPACT_ATOMS: atom_id res chain seq x y z
N MET A 1 -36.09 69.72 12.07
CA MET A 1 -34.85 69.65 12.87
C MET A 1 -34.16 68.33 12.52
N VAL A 2 -33.32 68.16 11.50
CA VAL A 2 -32.55 69.07 10.61
C VAL A 2 -31.23 69.62 11.21
N ALA A 3 -30.13 69.38 10.48
CA ALA A 3 -28.81 70.07 10.47
C ALA A 3 -27.78 69.76 11.61
N ARG A 4 -26.44 69.77 11.38
CA ARG A 4 -25.61 69.83 10.13
C ARG A 4 -24.10 69.51 10.38
N SER A 5 -23.33 69.54 9.28
CA SER A 5 -21.85 69.68 9.12
C SER A 5 -21.03 68.38 9.19
N MET A 6 -20.14 68.01 8.24
CA MET A 6 -19.41 68.66 7.10
C MET A 6 -18.17 69.52 7.40
N VAL A 7 -17.00 69.03 6.91
CA VAL A 7 -16.12 69.59 5.84
C VAL A 7 -14.80 70.32 6.17
N GLN A 8 -13.72 69.90 5.46
CA GLN A 8 -12.42 70.55 5.12
C GLN A 8 -11.44 70.93 6.27
N ALA A 9 -10.12 71.09 6.04
CA ALA A 9 -9.18 70.53 5.05
C ALA A 9 -7.70 70.87 5.42
N GLY A 10 -6.72 70.21 4.79
CA GLY A 10 -5.30 70.57 4.84
C GLY A 10 -4.57 70.08 3.58
N SER A 11 -3.70 70.91 2.99
CA SER A 11 -3.10 70.71 1.66
C SER A 11 -1.66 70.19 1.71
N GLY A 12 -1.32 69.23 0.84
CA GLY A 12 0.06 68.83 0.53
C GLY A 12 0.43 69.13 -0.93
N GLY A 13 1.68 69.55 -1.18
CA GLY A 13 2.22 69.81 -2.51
C GLY A 13 2.90 68.58 -3.15
N PRO A 14 3.20 68.61 -4.47
CA PRO A 14 3.78 67.47 -5.17
C PRO A 14 5.27 67.29 -4.84
N VAL A 15 5.66 66.06 -4.52
CA VAL A 15 7.07 65.63 -4.47
C VAL A 15 7.38 64.90 -5.78
N GLY A 16 8.34 65.42 -6.55
CA GLY A 16 8.83 64.75 -7.76
C GLY A 16 9.86 63.68 -7.40
N GLN A 17 9.53 62.40 -7.60
CA GLN A 17 10.53 61.32 -7.57
C GLN A 17 11.20 61.20 -8.94
N THR A 18 12.53 61.28 -8.97
CA THR A 18 13.32 61.01 -10.17
C THR A 18 13.37 59.50 -10.43
N GLN A 19 12.89 59.06 -11.59
CA GLN A 19 12.81 57.64 -11.92
C GLN A 19 14.18 57.15 -12.44
N ILE A 20 14.91 56.40 -11.61
CA ILE A 20 16.19 55.75 -11.99
C ILE A 20 15.91 54.69 -13.07
N SER A 21 16.77 54.56 -14.08
CA SER A 21 16.57 53.54 -15.11
C SER A 21 16.87 52.13 -14.58
N ALA A 22 16.21 51.12 -15.17
CA ALA A 22 16.37 49.74 -14.74
C ALA A 22 17.78 49.15 -15.02
N ILE A 23 18.62 49.84 -15.81
CA ILE A 23 20.03 49.47 -16.03
C ILE A 23 20.88 50.03 -14.88
N GLU A 24 20.78 51.34 -14.60
CA GLU A 24 21.50 52.01 -13.49
C GLU A 24 21.24 51.33 -12.13
N TYR A 25 20.01 50.83 -11.90
CA TYR A 25 19.65 50.05 -10.71
C TYR A 25 20.54 48.82 -10.46
N PHE A 26 20.95 48.14 -11.54
CA PHE A 26 21.78 46.94 -11.45
C PHE A 26 23.29 47.21 -11.47
N ASP A 27 23.70 48.41 -11.88
CA ASP A 27 25.13 48.78 -11.93
C ASP A 27 25.57 49.52 -10.65
N ASP A 28 24.61 50.04 -9.87
CA ASP A 28 24.83 50.45 -8.47
C ASP A 28 25.12 49.24 -7.57
N GLN A 29 26.41 48.98 -7.33
CA GLN A 29 26.89 47.92 -6.44
C GLN A 29 26.48 48.10 -4.97
N SER A 30 26.07 49.30 -4.54
CA SER A 30 25.57 49.49 -3.17
C SER A 30 24.20 48.83 -2.93
N ARG A 31 23.55 48.39 -4.02
CA ARG A 31 22.26 47.66 -4.01
C ARG A 31 22.42 46.14 -4.07
N GLU A 32 23.63 45.58 -4.16
CA GLU A 32 23.82 44.13 -4.15
C GLU A 32 23.63 43.55 -2.73
N VAL A 33 22.60 42.71 -2.57
CA VAL A 33 22.24 42.06 -1.32
C VAL A 33 23.02 40.77 -1.15
N GLN A 34 23.76 40.66 -0.05
CA GLN A 34 24.49 39.44 0.28
C GLN A 34 23.53 38.27 0.52
N TRP A 35 23.90 37.08 0.04
CA TRP A 35 22.97 35.94 -0.01
C TRP A 35 22.46 35.50 1.38
N SER A 36 23.30 35.65 2.40
CA SER A 36 22.97 35.41 3.81
C SER A 36 21.92 36.38 4.39
N ASP A 37 21.72 37.55 3.77
CA ASP A 37 20.80 38.60 4.23
C ASP A 37 19.45 38.62 3.50
N ILE A 38 19.28 37.86 2.41
CA ILE A 38 18.07 37.87 1.55
C ILE A 38 16.78 37.70 2.35
N GLU A 39 16.75 36.73 3.27
CA GLU A 39 15.56 36.44 4.09
C GLU A 39 15.20 37.65 4.97
N ARG A 40 16.20 38.31 5.57
CA ARG A 40 16.00 39.54 6.36
C ARG A 40 15.55 40.72 5.50
N VAL A 41 16.08 40.86 4.28
CA VAL A 41 15.69 41.96 3.38
C VAL A 41 14.24 41.77 2.91
N VAL A 42 13.83 40.54 2.58
CA VAL A 42 12.49 40.24 2.07
C VAL A 42 11.42 40.18 3.17
N GLU A 43 11.72 39.70 4.38
CA GLU A 43 10.73 39.67 5.48
C GLU A 43 10.43 41.07 6.07
N ASN A 44 11.28 42.08 5.84
CA ASN A 44 11.04 43.47 6.27
C ASN A 44 10.30 44.29 5.20
N GLU A 45 9.12 43.82 4.78
CA GLU A 45 8.28 44.39 3.70
C GLU A 45 7.62 45.77 4.04
N SER A 46 8.26 46.61 4.87
CA SER A 46 7.74 47.92 5.30
C SER A 46 7.91 49.02 4.23
N GLU A 47 6.99 49.02 3.26
CA GLU A 47 6.65 50.14 2.37
C GLU A 47 7.78 50.75 1.52
N ASN A 48 8.03 50.13 0.36
CA ASN A 48 8.45 50.77 -0.91
C ASN A 48 9.74 51.61 -0.92
N LEU A 49 10.83 51.01 -1.42
CA LEU A 49 11.17 51.14 -2.86
C LEU A 49 12.39 50.30 -3.31
N GLU A 50 13.38 50.08 -2.44
CA GLU A 50 14.73 49.66 -2.86
C GLU A 50 15.24 48.39 -2.15
N LEU A 51 14.57 47.24 -2.38
CA LEU A 51 14.98 45.93 -1.82
C LEU A 51 16.30 45.36 -2.42
N GLY A 52 17.01 46.11 -3.25
CA GLY A 52 18.27 45.70 -3.87
C GLY A 52 18.13 44.58 -4.91
N TRP A 53 19.24 43.93 -5.22
CA TRP A 53 19.32 42.82 -6.16
C TRP A 53 20.34 41.76 -5.73
N ILE A 54 20.20 40.55 -6.26
CA ILE A 54 21.12 39.43 -6.02
C ILE A 54 21.71 38.93 -7.35
N SER A 55 22.96 38.49 -7.35
CA SER A 55 23.59 37.85 -8.51
C SER A 55 23.73 36.33 -8.34
N GLY A 56 23.80 35.61 -9.47
CA GLY A 56 24.11 34.18 -9.47
C GLY A 56 24.14 33.55 -10.86
N VAL A 57 24.64 32.32 -10.93
CA VAL A 57 24.64 31.48 -12.14
C VAL A 57 23.47 30.51 -12.10
N VAL A 58 22.62 30.53 -13.12
CA VAL A 58 21.57 29.52 -13.33
C VAL A 58 22.23 28.15 -13.50
N PHE A 59 21.91 27.17 -12.66
CA PHE A 59 22.44 25.80 -12.79
C PHE A 59 21.37 24.75 -13.09
N MET A 60 20.09 25.06 -12.86
CA MET A 60 18.96 24.19 -13.20
C MET A 60 17.76 25.05 -13.61
N VAL A 61 17.02 24.60 -14.62
CA VAL A 61 15.79 25.23 -15.12
C VAL A 61 14.70 24.17 -15.15
N PHE A 62 13.49 24.53 -14.71
CA PHE A 62 12.37 23.62 -14.56
C PHE A 62 11.31 23.94 -15.62
N ALA A 63 10.98 22.96 -16.47
CA ALA A 63 9.95 23.12 -17.49
C ALA A 63 8.56 23.25 -16.83
N SER A 64 7.84 24.33 -17.15
CA SER A 64 6.53 24.65 -16.58
C SER A 64 5.68 25.44 -17.59
N LYS A 65 4.39 25.12 -17.66
CA LYS A 65 3.41 25.77 -18.56
C LYS A 65 2.78 27.04 -17.98
N GLN A 66 3.10 27.44 -16.74
CA GLN A 66 2.38 28.50 -16.01
C GLN A 66 3.27 29.47 -15.21
N LYS A 67 4.59 29.25 -15.21
CA LYS A 67 5.57 30.06 -14.46
C LYS A 67 6.98 29.75 -14.95
N SER A 68 7.91 30.70 -14.84
CA SER A 68 9.34 30.44 -15.04
C SER A 68 9.99 30.06 -13.72
N GLU A 69 10.73 28.95 -13.67
CA GLU A 69 11.28 28.40 -12.44
C GLU A 69 12.71 27.88 -12.66
N ALA A 70 13.63 28.33 -11.81
CA ALA A 70 15.05 28.03 -11.91
C ALA A 70 15.70 27.90 -10.53
N GLN A 71 16.88 27.28 -10.49
CA GLN A 71 17.81 27.39 -9.36
C GLN A 71 19.07 28.12 -9.82
N ILE A 72 19.37 29.20 -9.11
CA ILE A 72 20.64 29.91 -9.22
C ILE A 72 21.58 29.45 -8.11
N LYS A 73 22.88 29.57 -8.34
CA LYS A 73 23.92 29.37 -7.34
C LYS A 73 24.89 30.55 -7.32
N THR A 74 25.44 30.82 -6.16
CA THR A 74 26.62 31.69 -6.00
C THR A 74 27.75 30.94 -5.30
N GLN A 75 28.92 31.56 -5.28
CA GLN A 75 30.05 31.15 -4.45
C GLN A 75 30.29 32.23 -3.40
N ASP A 76 29.76 32.01 -2.20
CA ASP A 76 30.00 32.88 -1.04
C ASP A 76 31.20 32.31 -0.25
N GLY A 77 32.37 32.90 -0.50
CA GLY A 77 33.65 32.41 0.00
C GLY A 77 33.96 30.97 -0.44
N HIS A 78 33.90 30.04 0.52
CA HIS A 78 34.16 28.61 0.31
C HIS A 78 32.89 27.76 0.17
N ALA A 79 31.69 28.33 0.33
CA ALA A 79 30.43 27.62 0.23
C ALA A 79 29.75 27.88 -1.12
N MET A 80 29.30 26.83 -1.80
CA MET A 80 28.37 26.97 -2.92
C MET A 80 26.96 27.08 -2.36
N ILE A 81 26.35 28.26 -2.45
CA ILE A 81 24.98 28.48 -1.98
C ILE A 81 24.01 28.37 -3.16
N GLN A 82 22.88 27.70 -2.96
CA GLN A 82 21.84 27.44 -3.96
C GLN A 82 20.50 28.02 -3.50
N LEU A 83 19.84 28.76 -4.40
CA LEU A 83 18.55 29.41 -4.16
C LEU A 83 17.60 29.14 -5.33
N LYS A 84 16.34 28.82 -5.01
CA LYS A 84 15.29 28.56 -5.99
C LYS A 84 14.43 29.80 -6.20
N ILE A 85 14.13 30.09 -7.46
CA ILE A 85 13.38 31.26 -7.91
C ILE A 85 12.19 30.80 -8.77
N SER A 86 11.02 31.38 -8.54
CA SER A 86 9.76 31.03 -9.19
C SER A 86 8.95 32.28 -9.54
N ILE A 87 8.85 32.60 -10.84
CA ILE A 87 8.18 33.80 -11.36
C ILE A 87 6.86 33.40 -12.02
N SER A 88 5.74 33.85 -11.45
CA SER A 88 4.38 33.45 -11.86
C SER A 88 3.54 34.63 -12.38
N ALA A 89 4.18 35.77 -12.69
CA ALA A 89 3.55 36.95 -13.27
C ALA A 89 3.03 36.70 -14.69
N SER A 90 2.12 37.54 -15.18
CA SER A 90 1.45 37.38 -16.48
C SER A 90 2.38 37.28 -17.68
N ASP A 91 3.60 37.83 -17.60
CA ASP A 91 4.62 37.77 -18.63
C ASP A 91 5.81 36.84 -18.28
N TYR A 92 5.61 35.85 -17.39
CA TYR A 92 6.65 34.89 -16.96
C TYR A 92 7.43 34.26 -18.13
N TYR A 93 6.78 34.09 -19.29
CA TYR A 93 7.33 33.51 -20.51
C TYR A 93 8.49 34.32 -21.12
N ARG A 94 8.70 35.57 -20.69
CA ARG A 94 9.84 36.42 -21.07
C ARG A 94 11.12 36.03 -20.30
N PHE A 95 11.00 35.53 -19.08
CA PHE A 95 12.14 35.18 -18.20
C PHE A 95 12.71 33.80 -18.54
N GLN A 96 13.26 33.67 -19.75
CA GLN A 96 13.82 32.42 -20.28
C GLN A 96 15.27 32.23 -19.81
N PHE A 97 15.40 31.57 -18.66
CA PHE A 97 16.69 31.16 -18.09
C PHE A 97 17.37 30.06 -18.92
N VAL A 98 18.70 30.14 -19.05
CA VAL A 98 19.55 29.12 -19.69
C VAL A 98 20.55 28.58 -18.67
N ILE A 99 20.84 27.28 -18.67
CA ILE A 99 21.82 26.69 -17.75
C ILE A 99 23.23 27.23 -18.09
N GLY A 100 23.95 27.69 -17.07
CA GLY A 100 25.24 28.35 -17.17
C GLY A 100 25.16 29.88 -17.28
N GLN A 101 23.96 30.45 -17.41
CA GLN A 101 23.75 31.90 -17.58
C GLN A 101 23.96 32.67 -16.27
N PHE A 102 24.68 33.79 -16.31
CA PHE A 102 24.79 34.72 -15.18
C PHE A 102 23.65 35.75 -15.22
N VAL A 103 23.00 35.96 -14.08
CA VAL A 103 21.84 36.86 -13.92
C VAL A 103 21.98 37.73 -12.67
N LYS A 104 21.49 38.97 -12.75
CA LYS A 104 21.16 39.81 -11.58
C LYS A 104 19.63 39.90 -11.48
N ILE A 105 19.08 39.72 -10.29
CA ILE A 105 17.63 39.64 -10.04
C ILE A 105 17.26 40.60 -8.93
N SER A 106 16.35 41.54 -9.20
CA SER A 106 15.85 42.47 -8.18
C SER A 106 14.99 41.73 -7.15
N LEU A 107 15.11 42.08 -5.86
CA LEU A 107 14.24 41.54 -4.82
C LEU A 107 12.89 42.28 -4.73
N ARG A 108 12.65 43.29 -5.58
CA ARG A 108 11.36 44.02 -5.67
C ARG A 108 10.22 43.06 -6.02
N GLY A 109 9.28 42.88 -5.09
CA GLY A 109 8.13 41.97 -5.23
C GLY A 109 8.47 40.48 -5.08
N ALA A 110 9.67 40.16 -4.59
CA ALA A 110 10.02 38.80 -4.18
C ALA A 110 9.41 38.50 -2.80
N ARG A 111 8.82 37.33 -2.61
CA ARG A 111 8.44 36.78 -1.30
C ARG A 111 9.28 35.57 -0.94
N ALA A 112 9.82 35.55 0.27
CA ALA A 112 10.61 34.44 0.81
C ALA A 112 9.68 33.39 1.43
N ILE A 113 9.57 32.21 0.79
CA ILE A 113 8.71 31.11 1.27
C ILE A 113 9.59 30.00 1.84
N LYS A 114 9.53 29.82 3.17
CA LYS A 114 10.26 28.78 3.92
C LYS A 114 9.83 27.37 3.49
N THR A 115 10.80 26.48 3.23
CA THR A 115 10.55 25.12 2.76
C THR A 115 10.10 24.22 3.92
N LYS A 116 8.91 23.60 3.82
CA LYS A 116 8.34 22.77 4.89
C LYS A 116 9.20 21.55 5.25
N ALA A 117 9.94 21.02 4.29
CA ALA A 117 11.08 20.17 4.55
C ALA A 117 12.35 21.04 4.57
N GLY A 118 13.10 21.00 5.66
CA GLY A 118 14.48 21.48 5.67
C GLY A 118 15.33 20.52 4.85
N THR A 119 15.80 20.95 3.68
CA THR A 119 16.56 20.09 2.76
C THR A 119 17.91 19.73 3.38
N SER A 120 18.19 18.43 3.58
CA SER A 120 19.48 17.95 4.12
C SER A 120 20.64 18.02 3.11
N VAL A 121 20.52 18.87 2.09
CA VAL A 121 21.51 19.08 1.01
C VAL A 121 22.40 20.26 1.42
N PRO A 122 23.71 20.07 1.65
CA PRO A 122 24.59 21.16 2.04
C PRO A 122 24.60 22.29 1.01
N GLY A 123 24.52 23.54 1.48
CA GLY A 123 24.52 24.74 0.63
C GLY A 123 23.15 25.15 0.08
N TYR A 124 22.07 24.43 0.36
CA TYR A 124 20.73 24.81 -0.10
C TYR A 124 20.03 25.74 0.91
N MET A 125 19.49 26.88 0.44
CA MET A 125 18.71 27.79 1.29
C MET A 125 17.37 27.17 1.70
N HIS A 126 16.98 27.32 2.98
CA HIS A 126 15.71 26.82 3.54
C HIS A 126 14.46 27.61 3.11
N PHE A 127 14.56 28.41 2.04
CA PHE A 127 13.47 29.19 1.47
C PHE A 127 13.59 29.29 -0.05
N HIS A 128 12.55 29.80 -0.69
CA HIS A 128 12.49 30.09 -2.12
C HIS A 128 12.05 31.54 -2.33
N LEU A 129 12.52 32.21 -3.38
CA LEU A 129 11.97 33.49 -3.81
C LEU A 129 10.84 33.26 -4.81
N VAL A 130 9.66 33.79 -4.50
CA VAL A 130 8.47 33.72 -5.37
C VAL A 130 8.03 35.12 -5.75
N PHE A 131 7.94 35.35 -7.06
CA PHE A 131 7.48 36.60 -7.65
C PHE A 131 6.09 36.36 -8.24
N HIS A 132 5.08 37.10 -7.76
CA HIS A 132 3.70 36.96 -8.20
C HIS A 132 3.31 38.02 -9.22
N ASP A 133 3.50 39.30 -8.88
CA ASP A 133 2.92 40.40 -9.66
C ASP A 133 3.89 40.96 -10.72
N GLY A 134 5.19 40.69 -10.55
CA GLY A 134 6.24 41.05 -11.49
C GLY A 134 7.64 40.67 -10.97
N ALA A 135 8.63 40.72 -11.85
CA ALA A 135 10.06 40.64 -11.57
C ALA A 135 10.85 41.58 -12.50
N THR A 136 12.06 41.97 -12.05
CA THR A 136 13.04 42.72 -12.85
C THR A 136 14.36 41.94 -12.87
N ILE A 137 14.88 41.60 -14.05
CA ILE A 137 16.07 40.74 -14.21
C ILE A 137 16.99 41.30 -15.31
N GLN A 138 18.28 41.45 -15.00
CA GLN A 138 19.34 41.69 -15.99
C GLN A 138 20.04 40.38 -16.33
N PHE A 139 20.12 40.06 -17.62
CA PHE A 139 20.88 38.93 -18.13
C PHE A 139 22.26 39.44 -18.57
N VAL A 140 23.33 38.94 -17.93
CA VAL A 140 24.68 39.50 -18.08
C VAL A 140 25.46 38.85 -19.22
N ASP A 141 25.48 37.50 -19.28
CA ASP A 141 26.06 36.72 -20.39
C ASP A 141 24.93 36.01 -21.15
N ARG A 142 24.74 36.36 -22.44
CA ARG A 142 24.03 35.54 -23.42
C ARG A 142 24.87 35.44 -24.69
N ARG A 143 25.36 34.24 -25.00
CA ARG A 143 26.12 33.92 -26.22
C ARG A 143 25.36 34.07 -27.57
N ASN A 144 24.22 34.77 -27.61
CA ASN A 144 23.36 34.96 -28.80
C ASN A 144 22.32 36.10 -28.68
N VAL A 145 22.42 37.00 -27.69
CA VAL A 145 21.52 38.16 -27.51
C VAL A 145 22.34 39.31 -26.94
N ASP A 146 21.97 40.55 -27.24
CA ASP A 146 22.64 41.77 -26.76
C ASP A 146 22.94 41.71 -25.26
N GLU A 147 24.22 41.92 -24.91
CA GLU A 147 24.71 41.93 -23.54
C GLU A 147 23.96 42.97 -22.69
N SER A 148 23.80 42.69 -21.39
CA SER A 148 23.08 43.55 -20.43
C SER A 148 21.56 43.73 -20.64
N THR A 149 20.91 42.93 -21.49
CA THR A 149 19.44 42.92 -21.64
C THR A 149 18.72 42.86 -20.28
N VAL A 150 17.94 43.90 -19.95
CA VAL A 150 17.06 43.96 -18.78
C VAL A 150 15.62 43.66 -19.19
N ILE A 151 14.97 42.72 -18.50
CA ILE A 151 13.53 42.48 -18.60
C ILE A 151 12.87 43.02 -17.33
N ASP A 152 12.04 44.06 -17.48
CA ASP A 152 11.28 44.67 -16.39
C ASP A 152 9.77 44.56 -16.65
N SER A 153 9.15 43.52 -16.09
CA SER A 153 7.71 43.27 -16.24
C SER A 153 6.82 44.40 -15.71
N TRP A 154 7.25 45.08 -14.63
CA TRP A 154 6.49 46.13 -13.96
C TRP A 154 6.20 47.34 -14.87
N GLN A 155 7.05 47.61 -15.87
CA GLN A 155 6.85 48.71 -16.82
C GLN A 155 5.87 48.37 -17.94
N GLY A 156 5.65 47.08 -18.22
CA GLY A 156 4.75 46.63 -19.29
C GLY A 156 3.28 47.04 -19.09
N ALA A 157 2.83 47.15 -17.84
CA ALA A 157 1.46 47.52 -17.50
C ALA A 157 1.09 48.96 -17.87
N VAL A 158 2.06 49.89 -17.92
CA VAL A 158 1.79 51.32 -18.08
C VAL A 158 1.43 51.69 -19.53
N HIS A 159 1.98 50.99 -20.52
CA HIS A 159 1.77 51.33 -21.93
C HIS A 159 0.46 50.81 -22.55
N CYS A 160 -0.16 49.76 -21.99
CA CYS A 160 -1.42 49.23 -22.53
C CYS A 160 -2.67 50.07 -22.20
N ALA A 161 -2.57 51.02 -21.26
CA ALA A 161 -3.71 51.82 -20.79
C ALA A 161 -3.98 53.10 -21.62
N ALA A 162 -3.21 53.34 -22.69
CA ALA A 162 -3.12 54.67 -23.33
C ALA A 162 -3.64 54.74 -24.79
N SER A 163 -4.28 53.69 -25.33
CA SER A 163 -4.65 53.61 -26.75
C SER A 163 -6.07 53.09 -27.03
N THR A 164 -7.09 53.76 -26.47
CA THR A 164 -8.53 53.45 -26.70
C THR A 164 -9.39 54.69 -26.95
N HIS A 165 -9.04 55.44 -28.01
CA HIS A 165 -9.86 56.43 -28.71
C HIS A 165 -9.27 56.53 -30.15
N THR A 166 -10.01 56.62 -31.26
CA THR A 166 -11.46 56.82 -31.48
C THR A 166 -11.97 55.97 -32.66
N HIS A 167 -13.20 55.48 -32.61
CA HIS A 167 -14.17 55.69 -33.70
C HIS A 167 -15.61 55.48 -33.19
N ASP A 168 -16.54 56.24 -33.76
CA ASP A 168 -17.86 56.47 -33.19
C ASP A 168 -18.87 55.34 -33.43
N GLU A 169 -19.80 55.22 -32.49
CA GLU A 169 -21.05 54.48 -32.63
C GLU A 169 -22.00 55.20 -33.60
N ASN A 170 -22.95 54.47 -34.17
CA ASN A 170 -24.18 55.08 -34.66
C ASN A 170 -25.38 54.21 -34.21
N GLU A 171 -26.44 54.88 -33.76
CA GLU A 171 -27.45 54.28 -32.89
C GLU A 171 -28.55 53.47 -33.61
N GLN A 172 -29.25 52.71 -32.76
CA GLN A 172 -30.72 52.54 -32.72
C GLN A 172 -31.41 51.49 -33.59
N GLN A 173 -32.32 50.78 -32.89
CA GLN A 173 -33.55 50.13 -33.35
C GLN A 173 -33.43 48.90 -34.26
N ASP A 174 -34.32 47.93 -34.20
CA ASP A 174 -35.17 47.39 -33.11
C ASP A 174 -35.82 46.10 -33.69
N GLU A 175 -36.47 45.30 -32.86
CA GLU A 175 -37.49 44.30 -33.25
C GLU A 175 -37.20 43.31 -34.43
N ASP A 176 -36.83 42.09 -34.03
CA ASP A 176 -37.69 40.91 -34.20
C ASP A 176 -37.72 40.08 -35.52
N TRP A 177 -38.32 38.90 -35.36
CA TRP A 177 -38.91 37.98 -36.32
C TRP A 177 -38.05 37.05 -37.23
N PHE A 178 -38.47 35.78 -37.21
CA PHE A 178 -38.27 34.79 -38.27
C PHE A 178 -38.65 35.36 -39.65
N LEU A 179 -37.94 34.96 -40.72
CA LEU A 179 -38.57 34.24 -41.83
C LEU A 179 -37.55 33.57 -42.76
N SER A 180 -38.03 32.58 -43.52
CA SER A 180 -37.23 31.62 -44.28
C SER A 180 -37.26 31.85 -45.79
N SER A 181 -36.12 31.60 -46.45
CA SER A 181 -36.00 31.12 -47.84
C SER A 181 -36.51 32.01 -49.00
N GLN A 182 -35.68 32.20 -50.04
CA GLN A 182 -35.79 31.42 -51.30
C GLN A 182 -34.69 31.76 -52.32
N ASP A 183 -34.63 30.95 -53.38
CA ASP A 183 -33.67 30.98 -54.48
C ASP A 183 -33.56 32.31 -55.24
N THR A 184 -32.44 32.54 -55.92
CA THR A 184 -32.50 32.60 -57.40
C THR A 184 -31.17 32.33 -58.13
N SER A 185 -31.32 31.73 -59.30
CA SER A 185 -30.33 31.23 -60.25
C SER A 185 -29.41 32.26 -60.93
N SER A 186 -28.37 31.73 -61.59
CA SER A 186 -27.78 32.10 -62.91
C SER A 186 -26.39 32.76 -62.91
N ASP A 187 -25.56 32.71 -63.97
CA ASP A 187 -25.29 31.76 -65.08
C ASP A 187 -24.07 32.33 -65.86
N ARG A 188 -23.40 31.52 -66.71
CA ARG A 188 -22.33 31.89 -67.69
C ARG A 188 -20.96 32.22 -67.08
N ARG A 189 -19.85 31.57 -67.47
CA ARG A 189 -19.22 31.30 -68.80
C ARG A 189 -18.68 32.55 -69.51
N CYS A 190 -17.34 32.67 -69.63
CA CYS A 190 -16.62 32.39 -70.90
C CYS A 190 -15.08 32.62 -70.82
N THR A 191 -14.33 31.74 -71.48
CA THR A 191 -12.94 31.90 -71.98
C THR A 191 -13.01 32.47 -73.43
N PRO A 192 -11.92 32.72 -74.24
CA PRO A 192 -10.52 32.24 -74.15
C PRO A 192 -9.41 33.23 -74.67
N THR A 193 -8.28 32.69 -75.17
CA THR A 193 -7.13 33.32 -75.91
C THR A 193 -6.16 34.15 -75.02
N ARG A 194 -4.84 33.86 -74.88
CA ARG A 194 -3.74 33.32 -75.74
C ARG A 194 -3.38 34.30 -76.88
N ALA A 195 -2.12 34.59 -77.25
CA ALA A 195 -0.79 33.93 -77.08
C ALA A 195 0.36 34.97 -77.05
N ASP A 196 1.66 34.69 -76.83
CA ASP A 196 2.46 33.45 -76.54
C ASP A 196 3.60 33.83 -75.53
N SER A 197 4.91 33.49 -75.45
CA SER A 197 6.01 32.63 -76.01
C SER A 197 7.23 32.81 -75.01
N LEU A 198 8.39 32.13 -74.92
CA LEU A 198 9.12 31.03 -75.61
C LEU A 198 10.22 30.43 -74.66
N GLN A 199 11.04 29.48 -75.16
CA GLN A 199 12.33 28.86 -74.68
C GLN A 199 12.95 29.29 -73.31
N ALA A 200 13.20 28.45 -72.27
CA ALA A 200 13.80 27.08 -72.11
C ALA A 200 15.34 27.07 -71.79
N PRO A 201 15.96 26.07 -71.10
CA PRO A 201 15.47 24.73 -70.71
C PRO A 201 15.81 24.23 -69.24
N SER A 202 15.55 22.92 -68.99
CA SER A 202 16.12 21.97 -67.98
C SER A 202 15.78 22.02 -66.46
N SER A 203 14.92 21.09 -66.02
CA SER A 203 15.14 19.96 -65.07
C SER A 203 16.24 20.03 -63.97
N SER A 204 16.10 19.43 -62.77
CA SER A 204 14.96 18.71 -62.12
C SER A 204 15.27 18.38 -60.63
N SER A 205 14.21 18.04 -59.87
CA SER A 205 14.17 17.48 -58.51
C SER A 205 15.31 16.56 -58.03
N HIS A 206 15.73 16.69 -56.76
CA HIS A 206 15.35 15.73 -55.69
C HIS A 206 15.73 16.19 -54.25
N SER A 207 15.17 15.46 -53.28
CA SER A 207 15.28 15.55 -51.81
C SER A 207 16.71 15.48 -51.23
N SER A 208 16.93 16.08 -50.04
CA SER A 208 18.17 16.01 -49.25
C SER A 208 17.90 15.67 -47.76
N PRO A 209 18.90 15.15 -46.99
CA PRO A 209 18.65 14.37 -45.77
C PRO A 209 19.20 14.97 -44.45
N PHE A 210 19.12 14.19 -43.37
CA PHE A 210 19.66 14.50 -42.03
C PHE A 210 21.20 14.69 -42.00
N PRO A 211 21.74 15.49 -41.06
CA PRO A 211 23.18 15.73 -40.92
C PRO A 211 23.91 14.70 -40.03
N GLU A 212 25.19 14.44 -40.34
CA GLU A 212 26.10 13.60 -39.55
C GLU A 212 26.84 14.37 -38.43
N THR A 213 27.33 13.65 -37.41
CA THR A 213 28.23 14.18 -36.36
C THR A 213 29.72 13.89 -36.65
N PRO A 214 30.68 14.68 -36.10
CA PRO A 214 32.05 14.71 -36.62
C PRO A 214 33.00 13.59 -36.16
N ARG A 215 33.97 13.28 -37.03
CA ARG A 215 35.27 12.64 -36.71
C ARG A 215 36.18 13.67 -35.97
N ARG A 216 37.35 13.39 -35.38
CA ARG A 216 38.23 12.21 -35.20
C ARG A 216 39.27 12.55 -34.10
N VAL A 217 40.00 11.56 -33.57
CA VAL A 217 41.49 11.47 -33.58
C VAL A 217 41.92 10.15 -32.91
N ASP A 218 42.97 9.52 -33.43
CA ASP A 218 43.36 8.13 -33.14
C ASP A 218 44.52 8.04 -32.09
N GLY A 219 44.70 6.87 -31.44
CA GLY A 219 45.80 6.67 -30.47
C GLY A 219 45.95 5.25 -29.87
N SER A 220 46.54 4.32 -30.64
CA SER A 220 47.23 3.04 -30.23
C SER A 220 46.63 2.16 -29.09
N VAL A 221 46.12 0.93 -29.28
CA VAL A 221 46.70 -0.33 -29.88
C VAL A 221 47.88 -0.90 -29.07
N PRO A 222 48.01 -2.23 -28.81
CA PRO A 222 47.14 -3.42 -29.01
C PRO A 222 46.70 -4.06 -27.65
N SER A 223 46.17 -5.29 -27.47
CA SER A 223 46.09 -6.53 -28.28
C SER A 223 44.99 -7.51 -27.79
N GLU A 224 44.32 -8.21 -28.71
CA GLU A 224 43.83 -9.62 -28.64
C GLU A 224 42.86 -10.07 -27.50
N SER A 225 41.87 -10.95 -27.68
CA SER A 225 41.28 -11.66 -28.84
C SER A 225 39.98 -12.40 -28.37
N SER A 226 39.05 -12.97 -29.15
CA SER A 226 38.54 -12.78 -30.53
C SER A 226 37.31 -13.73 -30.75
N ILE A 227 36.54 -13.51 -31.83
CA ILE A 227 35.60 -14.48 -32.48
C ILE A 227 34.20 -14.68 -31.84
N THR A 228 33.31 -13.73 -32.14
CA THR A 228 32.17 -13.83 -33.09
C THR A 228 31.29 -15.10 -33.17
N ILE A 229 29.96 -14.86 -33.18
CA ILE A 229 28.87 -15.80 -33.55
C ILE A 229 28.45 -15.56 -35.02
N SER A 230 28.01 -16.59 -35.75
CA SER A 230 27.47 -16.46 -37.12
C SER A 230 26.05 -17.04 -37.26
N ASN A 231 25.14 -16.25 -37.86
CA ASN A 231 23.78 -16.67 -38.23
C ASN A 231 23.76 -17.58 -39.48
N GLY A 232 22.68 -18.33 -39.66
CA GLY A 232 22.34 -19.01 -40.93
C GLY A 232 20.86 -19.41 -40.96
N ASN A 233 20.13 -18.99 -42.01
CA ASN A 233 18.74 -19.38 -42.26
C ASN A 233 18.68 -20.75 -42.98
N GLY A 234 17.50 -21.39 -42.99
CA GLY A 234 17.22 -22.53 -43.86
C GLY A 234 15.83 -23.14 -43.64
N ASP A 235 14.89 -22.81 -44.51
CA ASP A 235 13.55 -23.41 -44.59
C ASP A 235 13.59 -24.77 -45.32
N ASN A 236 12.75 -25.74 -44.94
CA ASN A 236 11.65 -26.25 -45.81
C ASN A 236 10.88 -27.48 -45.24
N GLU A 237 9.57 -27.46 -45.53
CA GLU A 237 8.68 -28.56 -45.98
C GLU A 237 8.64 -29.95 -45.27
N ASP A 238 7.41 -30.32 -44.89
CA ASP A 238 6.66 -31.55 -45.19
C ASP A 238 7.38 -32.92 -45.15
N LEU A 239 6.81 -33.95 -44.50
CA LEU A 239 5.59 -34.62 -44.99
C LEU A 239 4.81 -35.40 -43.90
N ALA A 240 3.57 -35.75 -44.24
CA ALA A 240 2.66 -36.64 -43.51
C ALA A 240 3.17 -38.12 -43.48
N MET A 241 2.61 -39.10 -42.75
CA MET A 241 1.19 -39.46 -42.62
C MET A 241 0.83 -40.31 -41.38
N ASP A 242 -0.39 -40.07 -40.87
CA ASP A 242 -1.48 -41.01 -40.50
C ASP A 242 -1.26 -42.42 -39.89
N VAL A 243 -2.18 -42.76 -38.96
CA VAL A 243 -2.90 -44.07 -38.82
C VAL A 243 -2.10 -45.30 -38.31
N ASP A 244 -2.57 -46.12 -37.36
CA ASP A 244 -3.73 -45.99 -36.46
C ASP A 244 -3.65 -46.91 -35.21
N VAL A 245 -4.58 -46.65 -34.29
CA VAL A 245 -5.19 -47.53 -33.25
C VAL A 245 -4.78 -49.03 -33.21
N GLN A 246 -4.19 -49.45 -32.08
CA GLN A 246 -4.78 -50.48 -31.17
C GLN A 246 -4.01 -50.52 -29.84
N ASN A 247 -4.58 -50.08 -28.71
CA ASN A 247 -5.56 -50.78 -27.86
C ASN A 247 -5.18 -52.21 -27.47
N LEU A 248 -4.74 -52.36 -26.21
CA LEU A 248 -5.05 -53.39 -25.19
C LEU A 248 -3.86 -53.42 -24.19
N ASN A 249 -3.97 -53.59 -22.89
CA ASN A 249 -5.00 -53.52 -21.84
C ASN A 249 -4.25 -53.95 -20.54
N GLN A 250 -4.77 -53.61 -19.36
CA GLN A 250 -4.78 -54.46 -18.14
C GLN A 250 -3.75 -55.62 -18.02
N ASN A 251 -2.85 -55.69 -17.02
CA ASN A 251 -3.17 -55.52 -15.60
C ASN A 251 -1.97 -55.28 -14.66
N THR A 252 -2.33 -54.72 -13.50
CA THR A 252 -1.71 -54.78 -12.17
C THR A 252 -1.09 -56.14 -11.79
N ILE A 253 0.02 -56.12 -11.02
CA ILE A 253 0.25 -57.02 -9.85
C ILE A 253 1.40 -56.46 -8.98
N ASN A 254 1.28 -56.60 -7.65
CA ASN A 254 2.31 -56.23 -6.68
C ASN A 254 3.39 -57.33 -6.51
N LEU A 255 4.64 -56.96 -6.27
CA LEU A 255 5.58 -57.70 -5.41
C LEU A 255 6.74 -56.72 -5.07
N ALA A 256 6.96 -56.31 -3.81
CA ALA A 256 7.44 -57.07 -2.65
C ALA A 256 8.94 -57.42 -2.72
N GLU A 257 9.70 -56.75 -1.85
CA GLU A 257 11.07 -56.99 -1.33
C GLU A 257 12.07 -57.86 -2.09
N LYS A 258 13.28 -57.31 -2.29
CA LYS A 258 14.54 -58.07 -2.23
C LYS A 258 15.76 -57.20 -1.87
N ARG A 259 16.35 -57.46 -0.69
CA ARG A 259 17.81 -57.47 -0.47
C ARG A 259 18.45 -58.49 -1.45
N PRO A 260 19.76 -58.46 -1.83
CA PRO A 260 20.88 -58.44 -0.86
C PRO A 260 22.26 -57.89 -1.36
N VAL A 261 23.32 -58.23 -0.61
CA VAL A 261 24.75 -58.44 -1.00
C VAL A 261 25.78 -57.39 -0.53
N HIS A 262 26.85 -57.91 0.11
CA HIS A 262 28.12 -57.24 0.44
C HIS A 262 29.02 -57.10 -0.80
N THR A 263 29.89 -56.09 -0.79
CA THR A 263 31.30 -56.26 -1.19
C THR A 263 32.18 -55.49 -0.22
N ASP A 264 33.30 -56.08 0.20
CA ASP A 264 34.23 -55.56 1.20
C ASP A 264 35.53 -54.98 0.55
N ASP A 265 36.50 -54.63 1.40
CA ASP A 265 37.96 -54.54 1.18
C ASP A 265 38.68 -53.28 0.61
N SER A 266 39.96 -53.17 1.03
CA SER A 266 40.97 -52.10 0.88
C SER A 266 40.66 -50.76 1.60
N ASP A 267 41.37 -50.34 2.66
CA ASP A 267 42.83 -50.14 2.92
C ASP A 267 43.38 -48.85 2.25
N ASP A 268 44.31 -48.06 2.81
CA ASP A 268 45.32 -48.36 3.85
C ASP A 268 45.79 -47.13 4.69
N GLU A 269 46.63 -47.39 5.72
CA GLU A 269 47.58 -46.54 6.52
C GLU A 269 47.40 -44.99 6.64
N SER A 270 47.24 -44.40 7.84
CA SER A 270 48.20 -44.14 8.97
C SER A 270 48.89 -42.74 8.93
N VAL A 271 49.21 -42.03 10.03
CA VAL A 271 50.42 -42.17 10.89
C VAL A 271 50.33 -41.27 12.17
N THR A 272 50.61 -41.86 13.35
CA THR A 272 51.06 -41.33 14.69
C THR A 272 50.45 -40.11 15.44
N GLY A 273 50.47 -40.20 16.79
CA GLY A 273 50.32 -39.11 17.78
C GLY A 273 51.66 -38.56 18.31
N PRO A 274 51.91 -38.29 19.63
CA PRO A 274 51.15 -38.70 20.84
C PRO A 274 50.89 -37.58 21.90
N GLY A 275 50.09 -37.88 22.95
CA GLY A 275 49.69 -36.95 24.01
C GLY A 275 50.43 -37.03 25.37
N GLN A 276 49.85 -36.45 26.44
CA GLN A 276 50.32 -36.54 27.84
C GLN A 276 49.17 -36.76 28.86
N ARG A 277 49.51 -37.00 30.15
CA ARG A 277 48.65 -37.64 31.17
C ARG A 277 48.46 -36.83 32.48
N ALA A 278 47.31 -37.09 33.12
CA ALA A 278 47.00 -36.94 34.57
C ALA A 278 46.83 -35.48 35.10
N LYS A 279 45.97 -35.19 36.08
CA LYS A 279 45.72 -35.92 37.36
C LYS A 279 44.25 -35.87 37.84
N LYS A 280 43.91 -36.74 38.80
CA LYS A 280 42.66 -36.73 39.60
C LYS A 280 42.94 -36.30 41.05
N PRO A 281 41.96 -35.75 41.77
CA PRO A 281 41.48 -36.40 43.01
C PRO A 281 39.94 -36.50 43.02
N LYS A 282 39.37 -37.71 43.14
CA LYS A 282 38.95 -38.40 44.39
C LYS A 282 37.64 -37.87 45.03
N LYS A 283 36.56 -38.61 44.73
CA LYS A 283 35.30 -38.82 45.47
C LYS A 283 35.24 -38.33 46.93
N ARG A 284 34.05 -37.84 47.30
CA ARG A 284 33.31 -38.37 48.47
C ARG A 284 31.99 -39.00 47.98
N ASP A 285 31.35 -39.84 48.79
CA ASP A 285 30.43 -40.90 48.33
C ASP A 285 29.18 -41.01 49.25
N THR A 286 28.20 -41.84 48.87
CA THR A 286 27.01 -42.30 49.64
C THR A 286 25.85 -41.29 49.86
N ARG A 287 24.55 -41.68 49.84
CA ARG A 287 23.92 -43.02 49.69
C ARG A 287 22.40 -42.95 49.36
N HIS A 288 21.92 -43.94 48.57
CA HIS A 288 20.51 -44.39 48.44
C HIS A 288 19.48 -43.37 47.89
N TYR A 289 18.34 -43.76 47.30
CA TYR A 289 17.64 -45.07 47.31
C TYR A 289 17.42 -45.66 45.90
N ARG A 290 16.94 -46.91 45.81
CA ARG A 290 16.75 -47.65 44.54
C ARG A 290 15.37 -48.35 44.55
N LEU A 291 14.67 -48.33 43.41
CA LEU A 291 13.56 -49.19 43.01
C LEU A 291 12.29 -49.23 43.90
N ARG A 292 11.13 -49.01 43.27
CA ARG A 292 10.14 -50.09 43.12
C ARG A 292 9.22 -49.86 41.93
N GLU A 293 8.83 -50.99 41.33
CA GLU A 293 7.84 -51.14 40.26
C GLU A 293 7.14 -52.50 40.51
N ILE A 294 6.09 -52.80 39.73
CA ILE A 294 5.34 -54.06 39.63
C ILE A 294 4.22 -54.26 40.69
N ALA A 295 3.10 -54.80 40.17
CA ALA A 295 1.90 -55.33 40.83
C ALA A 295 0.93 -54.32 41.47
N ALA A 296 -0.15 -54.04 40.73
CA ALA A 296 -1.46 -53.77 41.31
C ALA A 296 -2.22 -55.09 41.50
N GLU A 297 -3.11 -55.17 42.50
CA GLU A 297 -4.29 -56.04 42.42
C GLU A 297 -5.38 -55.61 43.43
N SER A 298 -6.62 -55.97 43.09
CA SER A 298 -7.92 -55.87 43.79
C SER A 298 -8.00 -55.57 45.31
N GLY A 299 -9.10 -54.90 45.70
CA GLY A 299 -9.96 -55.49 46.76
C GLY A 299 -10.53 -54.58 47.85
N SER A 300 -11.86 -54.39 47.81
CA SER A 300 -12.79 -54.36 48.97
C SER A 300 -12.38 -53.76 50.34
N ASP A 301 -13.01 -52.63 50.65
CA ASP A 301 -13.95 -52.43 51.79
C ASP A 301 -13.46 -52.46 53.27
N SER A 302 -14.26 -51.77 54.10
CA SER A 302 -14.38 -51.83 55.56
C SER A 302 -13.38 -51.06 56.47
N ARG A 303 -13.83 -50.88 57.71
CA ARG A 303 -13.33 -49.95 58.75
C ARG A 303 -12.13 -50.52 59.51
N GLU A 304 -11.20 -49.67 59.95
CA GLU A 304 -11.10 -49.26 61.38
C GLU A 304 -9.98 -48.24 61.65
N ALA A 305 -9.94 -47.67 62.87
CA ALA A 305 -9.07 -46.56 63.24
C ALA A 305 -7.80 -46.97 64.01
N LYS A 306 -6.71 -46.19 63.87
CA LYS A 306 -5.66 -46.05 64.89
C LYS A 306 -5.01 -44.66 64.84
N SER A 307 -5.28 -43.85 65.87
CA SER A 307 -4.65 -42.53 66.05
C SER A 307 -3.34 -42.66 66.85
N THR A 308 -2.21 -42.31 66.22
CA THR A 308 -0.90 -42.25 66.88
C THR A 308 -0.72 -40.90 67.60
N LYS A 309 -0.75 -40.94 68.94
CA LYS A 309 -0.61 -39.75 69.78
C LYS A 309 0.85 -39.29 69.87
N GLY A 310 1.18 -38.18 69.19
CA GLY A 310 2.42 -37.44 69.47
C GLY A 310 2.43 -36.83 70.90
N PRO A 311 3.60 -36.59 71.51
CA PRO A 311 3.70 -36.15 72.90
C PRO A 311 3.11 -34.75 73.11
N ARG A 312 2.16 -34.64 74.04
CA ARG A 312 1.55 -33.36 74.45
C ARG A 312 2.49 -32.56 75.35
N LEU A 313 3.40 -31.78 74.73
CA LEU A 313 4.11 -30.68 75.43
C LEU A 313 3.10 -29.75 76.12
N SER A 314 3.45 -29.24 77.31
CA SER A 314 2.48 -28.53 78.13
C SER A 314 2.07 -27.19 77.52
N ALA A 315 0.83 -26.76 77.79
CA ALA A 315 0.36 -25.43 77.39
C ALA A 315 1.22 -24.30 77.99
N ARG A 316 1.84 -24.55 79.15
CA ARG A 316 2.76 -23.63 79.84
C ARG A 316 4.07 -23.45 79.05
N GLU A 317 4.64 -24.52 78.50
CA GLU A 317 5.83 -24.46 77.64
C GLU A 317 5.54 -23.81 76.29
N LYS A 318 4.42 -24.13 75.64
CA LYS A 318 3.99 -23.41 74.41
C LYS A 318 3.81 -21.91 74.67
N LYS A 319 3.25 -21.52 75.82
CA LYS A 319 3.11 -20.10 76.20
C LYS A 319 4.45 -19.45 76.58
N LYS A 320 5.39 -20.18 77.18
CA LYS A 320 6.76 -19.68 77.41
C LYS A 320 7.50 -19.49 76.10
N ARG A 321 7.59 -20.51 75.23
CA ARG A 321 8.24 -20.41 73.90
C ARG A 321 7.67 -19.29 73.04
N ARG A 322 6.34 -19.06 73.03
CA ARG A 322 5.75 -17.91 72.32
C ARG A 322 6.20 -16.55 72.89
N ARG A 323 6.41 -16.43 74.21
CA ARG A 323 6.92 -15.20 74.84
C ARG A 323 8.42 -15.02 74.67
N GLU A 324 9.20 -16.11 74.74
CA GLU A 324 10.64 -16.11 74.46
C GLU A 324 10.90 -15.68 73.01
N LEU A 325 10.16 -16.24 72.05
CA LEU A 325 10.25 -15.90 70.63
C LEU A 325 9.79 -14.46 70.35
N ALA A 326 8.64 -14.04 70.91
CA ALA A 326 8.18 -12.65 70.77
C ALA A 326 9.21 -11.65 71.30
N ARG A 327 9.82 -11.90 72.46
CA ARG A 327 10.85 -11.01 73.02
C ARG A 327 12.16 -11.04 72.24
N GLN A 328 12.45 -12.11 71.49
CA GLN A 328 13.56 -12.15 70.53
C GLN A 328 13.24 -11.34 69.25
N THR A 329 11.98 -11.32 68.82
CA THR A 329 11.53 -10.46 67.70
C THR A 329 11.46 -8.98 68.10
N GLU A 330 10.98 -8.64 69.30
CA GLU A 330 10.85 -7.26 69.79
C GLU A 330 12.20 -6.58 70.10
N GLN A 331 13.30 -7.32 70.26
CA GLN A 331 14.63 -6.75 70.51
C GLN A 331 15.50 -6.61 69.23
N ALA A 332 14.96 -6.98 68.07
CA ALA A 332 15.58 -6.76 66.77
C ALA A 332 14.76 -5.75 65.97
N THR A 333 14.81 -4.47 66.36
CA THR A 333 14.48 -3.39 65.43
C THR A 333 15.48 -3.49 64.28
N PRO A 334 15.06 -3.78 63.03
CA PRO A 334 16.00 -3.80 61.93
C PRO A 334 16.57 -2.39 61.78
N GLU A 335 17.90 -2.26 61.73
CA GLU A 335 18.50 -1.04 61.22
C GLU A 335 17.97 -0.85 59.81
N ILE A 336 17.29 0.28 59.55
CA ILE A 336 16.76 0.59 58.24
C ILE A 336 17.95 0.70 57.31
N ALA A 337 18.15 -0.32 56.47
CA ALA A 337 19.26 -0.38 55.54
C ALA A 337 19.26 0.90 54.70
N LYS A 338 20.38 1.63 54.74
CA LYS A 338 20.49 2.90 54.03
C LYS A 338 20.37 2.60 52.54
N ARG A 339 19.27 3.05 51.92
CA ARG A 339 18.99 2.88 50.50
C ARG A 339 20.21 3.32 49.68
N ASN A 340 20.59 2.51 48.70
CA ASN A 340 21.78 2.76 47.89
C ASN A 340 21.61 4.10 47.14
N PRO A 341 22.49 5.11 47.33
CA PRO A 341 22.31 6.45 46.76
C PRO A 341 22.34 6.46 45.22
N ALA A 342 22.86 5.43 44.56
CA ALA A 342 22.77 5.29 43.12
C ALA A 342 21.31 5.18 42.61
N LEU A 343 20.37 4.75 43.46
CA LEU A 343 18.93 4.65 43.16
C LEU A 343 18.22 6.02 43.09
N ASP A 344 18.91 7.09 43.49
CA ASP A 344 18.42 8.48 43.41
C ASP A 344 19.03 9.26 42.22
N LEU A 345 19.64 8.54 41.27
CA LEU A 345 20.13 9.10 40.01
C LEU A 345 18.98 9.71 39.19
N ILE A 346 19.09 11.01 38.91
CA ILE A 346 18.17 11.70 38.00
C ILE A 346 18.54 11.34 36.55
N ALA A 347 17.54 10.96 35.75
CA ALA A 347 17.75 10.66 34.35
C ALA A 347 18.08 11.93 33.53
N GLY A 348 18.95 11.76 32.54
CA GLY A 348 19.33 12.76 31.55
C GLY A 348 20.63 13.50 31.85
N LEU A 349 21.32 13.90 30.79
CA LEU A 349 22.59 14.66 30.85
C LEU A 349 22.55 15.83 29.87
N THR A 350 23.07 16.99 30.29
CA THR A 350 23.35 18.11 29.37
C THR A 350 24.82 18.49 29.49
N THR A 351 25.55 18.41 28.37
CA THR A 351 26.92 18.91 28.23
C THR A 351 26.91 20.16 27.32
N GLY A 352 27.99 20.94 27.32
CA GLY A 352 28.01 22.30 26.73
C GLY A 352 27.64 22.43 25.25
N SER A 353 27.57 21.34 24.50
CA SER A 353 27.12 21.29 23.10
C SER A 353 26.08 20.20 22.80
N CYS A 354 25.72 19.36 23.78
CA CYS A 354 24.96 18.13 23.55
C CYS A 354 23.95 17.86 24.69
N ALA A 355 22.69 17.61 24.32
CA ALA A 355 21.68 17.11 25.25
C ALA A 355 21.43 15.61 25.04
N TYR A 356 21.24 14.92 26.17
CA TYR A 356 20.84 13.52 26.30
C TYR A 356 19.59 13.47 27.19
N PRO A 357 18.38 13.71 26.64
CA PRO A 357 17.15 13.75 27.41
C PRO A 357 16.77 12.37 28.01
N PRO A 358 16.02 12.33 29.13
CA PRO A 358 15.47 11.10 29.70
C PRO A 358 14.70 10.26 28.68
N LEU A 359 14.82 8.93 28.74
CA LEU A 359 14.21 8.01 27.77
C LEU A 359 12.67 8.01 27.77
N GLU A 360 12.03 8.50 28.84
CA GLU A 360 10.58 8.78 28.89
C GLU A 360 10.21 10.06 28.12
N SER A 361 11.06 11.09 28.14
CA SER A 361 10.78 12.43 27.60
C SER A 361 10.92 12.58 26.07
N LEU A 362 11.29 11.49 25.38
CA LEU A 362 11.65 11.50 23.96
C LEU A 362 10.46 11.80 23.05
N ARG A 363 10.65 12.75 22.12
CA ARG A 363 9.61 13.19 21.16
C ARG A 363 9.92 12.72 19.74
N VAL A 364 8.91 12.18 19.08
CA VAL A 364 8.90 11.67 17.70
C VAL A 364 9.45 12.68 16.69
N ASN A 365 10.03 12.19 15.58
CA ASN A 365 10.56 12.94 14.43
C ASN A 365 11.79 13.84 14.70
N ASN A 366 12.45 13.69 15.85
CA ASN A 366 13.69 14.39 16.17
C ASN A 366 14.92 13.47 16.00
N PHE A 367 16.04 14.04 15.56
CA PHE A 367 17.37 13.45 15.74
C PHE A 367 17.89 13.82 17.13
N ILE A 368 18.21 12.83 17.95
CA ILE A 368 18.64 13.00 19.35
C ILE A 368 19.92 12.20 19.64
N ASN A 369 20.56 12.51 20.77
CA ASN A 369 21.54 11.63 21.38
C ASN A 369 20.89 10.98 22.61
N VAL A 370 21.19 9.72 22.90
CA VAL A 370 20.68 9.00 24.08
C VAL A 370 21.81 8.26 24.78
N ILE A 371 21.71 8.16 26.10
CA ILE A 371 22.53 7.29 26.93
C ILE A 371 21.57 6.44 27.76
N GLY A 372 21.84 5.14 27.87
CA GLY A 372 21.06 4.24 28.71
C GLY A 372 21.77 2.91 28.93
N VAL A 373 21.21 2.11 29.83
CA VAL A 373 21.66 0.74 30.10
C VAL A 373 21.05 -0.21 29.07
N VAL A 374 21.86 -1.13 28.55
CA VAL A 374 21.42 -2.18 27.62
C VAL A 374 20.66 -3.27 28.40
N ALA A 375 19.33 -3.24 28.34
CA ALA A 375 18.49 -4.24 28.99
C ALA A 375 18.27 -5.48 28.10
N ASP A 376 18.22 -5.30 26.78
CA ASP A 376 18.19 -6.38 25.79
C ASP A 376 18.95 -5.98 24.52
N ILE A 377 19.50 -6.98 23.82
CA ILE A 377 20.19 -6.77 22.54
C ILE A 377 19.97 -7.96 21.61
N GLY A 378 19.55 -7.68 20.38
CA GLY A 378 19.45 -8.68 19.32
C GLY A 378 20.81 -8.96 18.67
N LEU A 379 20.99 -10.17 18.14
CA LEU A 379 22.10 -10.46 17.23
C LEU A 379 21.92 -9.67 15.91
N PRO A 380 23.01 -9.30 15.21
CA PRO A 380 22.91 -8.76 13.85
C PRO A 380 22.16 -9.71 12.92
N ALA A 381 21.13 -9.20 12.25
CA ALA A 381 20.26 -9.95 11.36
C ALA A 381 20.13 -9.24 10.01
N ARG A 382 20.25 -9.99 8.91
CA ARG A 382 20.14 -9.46 7.56
C ARG A 382 18.68 -9.15 7.21
N THR A 383 18.46 -7.95 6.71
CA THR A 383 17.15 -7.42 6.28
C THR A 383 16.82 -7.86 4.85
N ARG A 384 15.56 -7.65 4.43
CA ARG A 384 15.12 -7.91 3.04
C ARG A 384 15.85 -7.03 2.00
N ALA A 385 16.34 -5.86 2.39
CA ALA A 385 17.13 -4.97 1.53
C ALA A 385 18.60 -5.41 1.39
N GLY A 386 19.00 -6.48 2.09
CA GLY A 386 20.38 -6.99 2.09
C GLY A 386 21.25 -6.41 3.20
N ASP A 387 20.95 -5.20 3.71
CA ASP A 387 21.60 -4.56 4.86
C ASP A 387 21.45 -5.38 6.15
N PHE A 388 22.38 -5.24 7.09
CA PHE A 388 22.28 -5.78 8.44
C PHE A 388 21.55 -4.81 9.38
N SER A 389 20.87 -5.39 10.37
CA SER A 389 20.18 -4.67 11.43
C SER A 389 20.42 -5.31 12.79
N LEU A 390 20.57 -4.49 13.83
CA LEU A 390 20.68 -4.92 15.23
C LEU A 390 19.79 -4.01 16.07
N THR A 391 18.99 -4.59 16.98
CA THR A 391 18.10 -3.81 17.86
C THR A 391 18.55 -3.91 19.31
N VAL A 392 18.78 -2.76 19.93
CA VAL A 392 19.09 -2.61 21.36
C VAL A 392 17.84 -2.12 22.08
N THR A 393 17.59 -2.57 23.30
CA THR A 393 16.59 -1.99 24.22
C THR A 393 17.33 -1.28 25.35
N LEU A 394 17.16 0.04 25.44
CA LEU A 394 17.77 0.89 26.46
C LEU A 394 16.79 1.22 27.59
N VAL A 395 17.30 1.31 28.81
CA VAL A 395 16.58 1.78 30.01
C VAL A 395 17.41 2.80 30.79
N ASP A 396 16.75 3.65 31.56
CA ASP A 396 17.32 4.67 32.44
C ASP A 396 16.39 4.85 33.66
N PRO A 397 16.72 5.72 34.64
CA PRO A 397 15.86 5.95 35.80
C PRO A 397 14.44 6.43 35.47
N SER A 398 14.19 7.00 34.29
CA SER A 398 12.83 7.39 33.85
C SER A 398 12.04 6.21 33.25
N ARG A 399 12.70 5.18 32.72
CA ARG A 399 12.06 4.18 31.85
C ARG A 399 12.44 2.71 32.14
N PHE A 400 12.43 2.32 33.41
CA PHE A 400 12.80 0.95 33.85
C PHE A 400 11.68 0.12 34.51
N GLN A 401 10.53 0.70 34.85
CA GLN A 401 9.47 0.00 35.59
C GLN A 401 8.37 -0.61 34.69
N GLY A 402 8.09 -0.01 33.53
CA GLY A 402 6.98 -0.42 32.66
C GLY A 402 7.20 -1.63 31.74
N GLY A 403 8.39 -2.25 31.76
CA GLY A 403 8.74 -3.34 30.81
C GLY A 403 8.81 -2.90 29.34
N THR A 404 8.89 -1.60 29.08
CA THR A 404 8.86 -0.95 27.76
C THR A 404 10.03 0.02 27.60
N GLY A 405 11.25 -0.53 27.58
CA GLY A 405 12.48 0.23 27.34
C GLY A 405 12.50 0.84 25.93
N PHE A 406 13.33 1.87 25.74
CA PHE A 406 13.47 2.55 24.46
C PHE A 406 14.23 1.66 23.47
N LYS A 407 13.55 1.19 22.43
CA LYS A 407 14.15 0.32 21.41
C LYS A 407 14.83 1.16 20.34
N VAL A 408 16.09 0.87 20.03
CA VAL A 408 16.84 1.49 18.94
C VAL A 408 17.31 0.43 17.95
N THR A 409 16.87 0.51 16.69
CA THR A 409 17.35 -0.34 15.61
C THR A 409 18.47 0.37 14.86
N CYS A 410 19.66 -0.22 14.90
CA CYS A 410 20.87 0.20 14.19
C CYS A 410 20.97 -0.57 12.88
N PHE A 411 21.15 0.14 11.77
CA PHE A 411 21.34 -0.44 10.44
C PHE A 411 22.79 -0.27 9.98
N MET A 412 23.29 -1.22 9.18
CA MET A 412 24.61 -1.15 8.57
C MET A 412 24.67 -1.96 7.26
N LYS A 413 25.51 -1.53 6.31
CA LYS A 413 25.68 -2.25 5.02
C LYS A 413 26.43 -3.58 5.19
N PRO A 414 26.27 -4.54 4.26
CA PRO A 414 27.07 -5.78 4.24
C PRO A 414 28.57 -5.52 4.20
N GLY A 415 29.34 -6.34 4.92
CA GLY A 415 30.77 -6.18 5.14
C GLY A 415 31.13 -5.28 6.33
N PHE A 416 30.17 -4.50 6.85
CA PHE A 416 30.37 -3.55 7.94
C PHE A 416 29.61 -3.92 9.22
N GLU A 417 28.99 -5.11 9.29
CA GLU A 417 28.23 -5.59 10.45
C GLU A 417 29.01 -5.57 11.77
N HIS A 418 30.35 -5.63 11.73
CA HIS A 418 31.24 -5.47 12.89
C HIS A 418 31.22 -4.06 13.51
N LEU A 419 30.71 -3.04 12.81
CA LEU A 419 30.53 -1.68 13.32
C LEU A 419 29.23 -1.48 14.12
N LEU A 420 28.34 -2.48 14.16
CA LEU A 420 27.11 -2.44 14.96
C LEU A 420 27.43 -2.57 16.47
N PRO A 421 26.60 -2.00 17.38
CA PRO A 421 26.81 -2.13 18.83
C PRO A 421 26.97 -3.56 19.34
N THR A 422 28.16 -3.89 19.85
CA THR A 422 28.53 -5.20 20.43
C THR A 422 28.32 -5.28 21.96
N SER A 423 27.47 -4.40 22.51
CA SER A 423 27.33 -4.22 23.96
C SER A 423 26.58 -5.36 24.65
N LEU A 424 27.06 -5.77 25.84
CA LEU A 424 26.41 -6.82 26.64
C LEU A 424 25.27 -6.27 27.50
N LYS A 425 24.37 -7.15 27.95
CA LYS A 425 23.28 -6.81 28.88
C LYS A 425 23.85 -6.26 30.20
N GLY A 426 23.35 -5.10 30.63
CA GLY A 426 23.79 -4.39 31.82
C GLY A 426 25.01 -3.48 31.63
N HIS A 427 25.63 -3.45 30.45
CA HIS A 427 26.54 -2.37 30.07
C HIS A 427 25.73 -1.10 29.75
N THR A 428 26.37 0.06 29.84
CA THR A 428 25.79 1.34 29.40
C THR A 428 26.27 1.70 28.00
N LEU A 429 25.37 2.24 27.18
CA LEU A 429 25.59 2.54 25.77
C LEU A 429 25.16 3.98 25.46
N LEU A 430 26.07 4.75 24.85
CA LEU A 430 25.81 6.08 24.30
C LEU A 430 25.63 5.96 22.79
N LEU A 431 24.53 6.52 22.29
CA LEU A 431 24.16 6.56 20.86
C LEU A 431 23.94 8.01 20.42
N ARG A 432 24.51 8.42 19.28
CA ARG A 432 24.34 9.76 18.71
C ARG A 432 23.59 9.75 17.39
N ASN A 433 22.84 10.81 17.10
CA ASN A 433 22.01 10.98 15.90
C ASN A 433 20.93 9.90 15.70
N VAL A 434 20.32 9.41 16.78
CA VAL A 434 19.16 8.51 16.73
C VAL A 434 17.96 9.29 16.19
N LYS A 435 17.39 8.89 15.05
CA LYS A 435 16.10 9.41 14.59
C LYS A 435 14.99 8.75 15.38
N THR A 436 14.12 9.52 16.01
CA THR A 436 12.92 9.01 16.69
C THR A 436 11.75 8.87 15.74
N THR A 437 11.01 7.76 15.86
CA THR A 437 9.78 7.48 15.12
C THR A 437 8.73 6.88 16.06
N GLU A 438 7.45 7.04 15.73
CA GLU A 438 6.37 6.35 16.44
C GLU A 438 6.05 5.02 15.76
N TRP A 439 5.86 3.97 16.56
CA TRP A 439 5.51 2.64 16.08
C TRP A 439 4.68 1.91 17.13
N HIS A 440 3.43 1.57 16.81
CA HIS A 440 2.47 0.97 17.76
C HIS A 440 2.38 1.78 19.06
N SER A 441 2.19 3.10 18.94
CA SER A 441 2.14 4.09 20.04
C SER A 441 3.34 4.10 20.98
N ASN A 442 4.48 3.55 20.55
CA ASN A 442 5.75 3.61 21.26
C ASN A 442 6.75 4.43 20.44
N VAL A 443 7.44 5.36 21.11
CA VAL A 443 8.59 6.07 20.51
C VAL A 443 9.77 5.10 20.45
N ASN A 444 10.25 4.81 19.24
CA ASN A 444 11.43 4.00 18.98
C ASN A 444 12.52 4.85 18.30
N GLY A 445 13.76 4.37 18.33
CA GLY A 445 14.90 4.96 17.66
C GLY A 445 15.31 4.17 16.41
N THR A 446 15.81 4.89 15.41
CA THR A 446 16.47 4.34 14.21
C THR A 446 17.82 5.03 14.04
N LEU A 447 18.87 4.22 13.86
CA LEU A 447 20.21 4.69 13.48
C LEU A 447 20.53 4.19 12.08
N TYR A 448 20.63 5.15 11.15
CA TYR A 448 21.01 4.87 9.76
C TYR A 448 22.52 4.62 9.64
N PRO A 449 22.96 3.84 8.62
CA PRO A 449 24.37 3.46 8.49
C PRO A 449 25.34 4.64 8.43
N ASP A 450 24.93 5.75 7.83
CA ASP A 450 25.72 6.98 7.64
C ASP A 450 25.72 7.92 8.86
N LYS A 451 24.87 7.63 9.87
CA LYS A 451 24.72 8.42 11.09
C LYS A 451 25.14 7.67 12.36
N LEU A 452 25.27 6.34 12.29
CA LEU A 452 25.65 5.47 13.40
C LEU A 452 26.94 5.96 14.06
N ARG A 453 26.85 6.39 15.32
CA ARG A 453 27.97 6.78 16.18
C ARG A 453 27.69 6.33 17.61
N TRP A 454 28.58 5.50 18.18
CA TRP A 454 28.37 4.91 19.49
C TRP A 454 29.66 4.68 20.29
N VAL A 455 29.47 4.50 21.60
CA VAL A 455 30.48 3.99 22.55
C VAL A 455 29.77 3.23 23.67
N GLY A 456 30.31 2.06 24.03
CA GLY A 456 29.86 1.28 25.17
C GLY A 456 30.80 1.47 26.37
N TYR A 457 30.26 1.28 27.57
CA TYR A 457 31.01 1.30 28.82
C TYR A 457 30.62 0.08 29.66
N ASN A 458 31.62 -0.71 30.06
CA ASN A 458 31.43 -1.84 30.96
C ASN A 458 31.65 -1.36 32.41
N PRO A 459 30.63 -1.42 33.28
CA PRO A 459 30.74 -0.93 34.66
C PRO A 459 31.68 -1.79 35.52
N ASP A 460 31.68 -3.11 35.34
CA ASP A 460 32.47 -4.06 36.15
C ASP A 460 34.00 -3.83 36.07
N THR A 461 34.46 -3.21 34.97
CA THR A 461 35.88 -2.92 34.71
C THR A 461 36.20 -1.43 34.58
N GLY A 462 35.18 -0.56 34.57
CA GLY A 462 35.30 0.88 34.34
C GLY A 462 35.80 1.27 32.94
N LYS A 463 35.70 0.39 31.93
CA LYS A 463 36.31 0.58 30.61
C LYS A 463 35.31 0.93 29.52
N LEU A 464 35.68 1.93 28.72
CA LEU A 464 35.06 2.22 27.43
C LEU A 464 35.50 1.20 26.37
N TYR A 465 34.58 0.84 25.49
CA TYR A 465 34.84 0.04 24.30
C TYR A 465 34.07 0.60 23.10
N TYR A 466 34.65 0.40 21.93
CA TYR A 466 34.26 0.98 20.64
C TYR A 466 34.11 -0.17 19.63
N PRO A 467 33.50 0.05 18.45
CA PRO A 467 33.77 -0.85 17.32
C PRO A 467 35.28 -0.84 17.04
N ASP A 468 35.85 -1.99 16.69
CA ASP A 468 37.28 -2.09 16.41
C ASP A 468 37.71 -1.08 15.34
N ALA A 469 38.87 -0.45 15.56
CA ALA A 469 39.35 0.62 14.70
C ALA A 469 39.94 0.07 13.39
N VAL A 470 39.06 -0.41 12.50
CA VAL A 470 39.41 -0.92 11.18
C VAL A 470 40.07 0.19 10.37
N THR A 471 41.35 0.04 10.09
CA THR A 471 42.17 0.97 9.28
C THR A 471 41.66 1.07 7.84
N ASP A 472 41.03 0.00 7.36
CA ASP A 472 40.54 -0.17 6.00
C ASP A 472 39.02 -0.05 5.91
N VAL A 473 38.41 0.89 6.64
CA VAL A 473 37.08 1.40 6.23
C VAL A 473 37.28 2.10 4.88
N PRO A 474 36.73 1.58 3.77
CA PRO A 474 36.97 2.17 2.45
C PRO A 474 36.43 3.61 2.40
N GLN A 475 36.99 4.43 1.51
CA GLN A 475 36.39 5.71 1.10
C GLN A 475 35.05 5.44 0.41
N SER A 476 34.04 5.21 1.23
CA SER A 476 32.78 4.58 0.86
C SER A 476 31.69 5.60 0.54
N SER A 477 30.51 5.11 0.14
CA SER A 477 29.35 5.92 -0.28
C SER A 477 28.79 6.86 0.80
N TYR A 478 29.40 6.93 1.97
CA TYR A 478 29.03 7.81 3.10
C TYR A 478 29.91 9.06 3.22
N GLY A 479 30.93 9.20 2.37
CA GLY A 479 31.84 10.35 2.34
C GLY A 479 33.05 10.21 3.27
N PRO A 480 34.07 11.07 3.12
CA PRO A 480 35.42 10.89 3.67
C PRO A 480 35.56 11.15 5.18
N ALA A 481 34.45 11.22 5.93
CA ALA A 481 34.44 11.58 7.36
C ALA A 481 33.47 10.73 8.21
N PHE A 482 33.04 9.57 7.70
CA PHE A 482 32.28 8.62 8.50
C PHE A 482 33.19 7.84 9.46
N SER A 483 32.80 7.78 10.73
CA SER A 483 33.32 6.84 11.72
C SER A 483 32.18 6.43 12.63
N ALA A 484 32.10 5.14 12.96
CA ALA A 484 31.13 4.59 13.90
C ALA A 484 31.55 4.76 15.38
N SER A 485 32.85 4.96 15.64
CA SER A 485 33.35 5.25 16.99
C SER A 485 33.14 6.71 17.36
N TYR A 486 32.67 6.95 18.58
CA TYR A 486 32.52 8.29 19.16
C TYR A 486 33.31 8.38 20.47
N GLN A 487 34.25 9.33 20.56
CA GLN A 487 34.98 9.60 21.80
C GLN A 487 34.09 10.43 22.74
N PRO A 488 33.71 9.92 23.93
CA PRO A 488 32.87 10.65 24.87
C PRO A 488 33.65 11.71 25.64
N MET A 489 32.95 12.77 26.05
CA MET A 489 33.49 13.77 26.98
C MET A 489 33.50 13.26 28.42
N GLU A 490 34.35 13.83 29.29
CA GLU A 490 34.48 13.43 30.71
C GLU A 490 33.13 13.36 31.45
N ALA A 491 32.24 14.34 31.27
CA ALA A 491 30.90 14.33 31.86
C ALA A 491 29.99 13.20 31.32
N GLU A 492 30.20 12.75 30.08
CA GLU A 492 29.49 11.62 29.48
C GLU A 492 30.03 10.29 30.04
N ILE A 493 31.34 10.19 30.28
CA ILE A 493 31.98 9.04 30.95
C ILE A 493 31.49 8.92 32.40
N GLN A 494 31.42 10.02 33.14
CA GLN A 494 30.93 10.03 34.53
C GLN A 494 29.46 9.64 34.62
N TYR A 495 28.61 10.08 33.68
CA TYR A 495 27.19 9.69 33.64
C TYR A 495 26.99 8.23 33.17
N LEU A 496 27.84 7.72 32.27
CA LEU A 496 27.89 6.28 31.94
C LEU A 496 28.22 5.43 33.18
N ALA A 497 29.20 5.85 34.00
CA ALA A 497 29.52 5.18 35.26
C ALA A 497 28.35 5.19 36.24
N GLN A 498 27.72 6.36 36.46
CA GLN A 498 26.57 6.50 37.36
C GLN A 498 25.38 5.63 36.94
N LEU A 499 25.10 5.50 35.64
CA LEU A 499 24.06 4.58 35.14
C LEU A 499 24.42 3.10 35.35
N GLY A 500 25.71 2.76 35.36
CA GLY A 500 26.20 1.45 35.75
C GLY A 500 25.93 1.15 37.23
N ASP A 501 26.34 2.05 38.12
CA ASP A 501 26.10 1.96 39.57
C ASP A 501 24.60 1.86 39.89
N TRP A 502 23.78 2.70 39.23
CA TRP A 502 22.31 2.67 39.34
C TRP A 502 21.74 1.30 38.94
N TRP A 503 22.19 0.74 37.81
CA TRP A 503 21.70 -0.56 37.35
C TRP A 503 22.13 -1.72 38.24
N GLN A 504 23.33 -1.65 38.83
CA GLN A 504 23.75 -2.63 39.82
C GLN A 504 22.88 -2.55 41.08
N ALA A 505 22.63 -1.35 41.61
CA ALA A 505 21.74 -1.16 42.75
C ALA A 505 20.31 -1.68 42.48
N ILE A 506 19.79 -1.48 41.26
CA ILE A 506 18.50 -2.01 40.80
C ILE A 506 18.49 -3.56 40.77
N LYS A 507 19.60 -4.22 40.39
CA LYS A 507 19.72 -5.68 40.50
C LYS A 507 19.75 -6.15 41.96
N GLU A 508 20.46 -5.44 42.84
CA GLU A 508 20.53 -5.77 44.27
C GLU A 508 19.15 -5.65 44.95
N GLU A 509 18.36 -4.63 44.59
CA GLU A 509 16.95 -4.52 45.02
C GLU A 509 16.01 -5.54 44.34
N GLN A 510 16.36 -6.07 43.16
CA GLN A 510 15.64 -7.17 42.52
C GLN A 510 15.92 -8.53 43.18
N GLU A 511 17.19 -8.86 43.45
CA GLU A 511 17.60 -10.12 44.08
C GLU A 511 17.13 -10.22 45.54
N SER A 512 17.01 -9.10 46.24
CA SER A 512 16.38 -9.02 47.57
C SER A 512 14.84 -8.96 47.52
N GLY A 513 14.24 -8.87 46.34
CA GLY A 513 12.78 -8.85 46.15
C GLY A 513 12.10 -7.53 46.52
N ALA A 514 12.85 -6.44 46.69
CA ALA A 514 12.33 -5.11 47.00
C ALA A 514 11.76 -4.40 45.75
N ILE A 515 12.33 -4.62 44.57
CA ILE A 515 11.84 -4.11 43.28
C ILE A 515 11.60 -5.24 42.28
N HIS A 516 10.43 -5.26 41.65
CA HIS A 516 10.16 -6.15 40.52
C HIS A 516 10.56 -5.48 39.19
N VAL A 517 11.83 -5.61 38.79
CA VAL A 517 12.27 -5.21 37.44
C VAL A 517 11.64 -6.14 36.41
N ALA A 518 11.01 -5.58 35.38
CA ALA A 518 10.43 -6.36 34.29
C ALA A 518 11.53 -7.05 33.46
N ASP A 519 11.34 -8.32 33.06
CA ASP A 519 12.32 -9.01 32.22
C ASP A 519 12.27 -8.47 30.77
N TYR A 520 13.23 -7.60 30.46
CA TYR A 520 13.46 -7.03 29.14
C TYR A 520 13.93 -8.07 28.10
N SER A 521 14.33 -9.28 28.52
CA SER A 521 14.80 -10.37 27.65
C SER A 521 13.64 -10.96 26.84
N ARG A 522 13.23 -10.25 25.78
CA ARG A 522 12.13 -10.61 24.87
C ARG A 522 10.88 -11.15 25.58
N ARG A 523 10.28 -10.37 26.51
CA ARG A 523 8.99 -10.64 27.23
C ARG A 523 8.60 -12.12 27.13
N ARG A 524 9.22 -13.02 27.92
CA ARG A 524 9.13 -14.49 27.79
C ARG A 524 7.81 -14.91 27.14
N LEU A 525 7.84 -15.18 25.83
CA LEU A 525 6.60 -15.24 25.06
C LEU A 525 5.69 -16.29 25.68
N GLU A 526 4.54 -15.84 26.14
CA GLU A 526 3.66 -16.68 26.95
C GLU A 526 3.25 -17.89 26.12
N HIS A 527 3.24 -19.06 26.77
CA HIS A 527 2.56 -20.19 26.20
C HIS A 527 1.06 -19.87 26.20
N ARG A 528 0.46 -19.83 25.01
CA ARG A 528 -0.93 -19.43 24.82
C ARG A 528 -1.62 -20.39 23.87
N LEU A 529 -2.92 -20.53 24.08
CA LEU A 529 -3.77 -21.39 23.26
C LEU A 529 -4.17 -20.65 21.99
N ILE A 530 -4.20 -21.35 20.85
CA ILE A 530 -4.41 -20.74 19.53
C ILE A 530 -5.73 -19.96 19.51
N GLY A 531 -6.83 -20.57 19.98
CA GLY A 531 -8.14 -19.92 20.08
C GLY A 531 -8.27 -18.81 21.14
N SER A 532 -7.20 -18.52 21.88
CA SER A 532 -7.13 -17.42 22.87
C SER A 532 -6.19 -16.28 22.46
N CYS A 533 -5.55 -16.37 21.29
CA CYS A 533 -4.60 -15.36 20.80
C CYS A 533 -5.26 -14.35 19.86
N ASP A 534 -5.01 -13.08 20.11
CA ASP A 534 -5.35 -12.02 19.17
C ASP A 534 -4.48 -12.07 17.92
N VAL A 535 -5.04 -11.58 16.81
CA VAL A 535 -4.32 -11.39 15.54
C VAL A 535 -3.16 -10.39 15.73
N ASP A 536 -2.07 -10.62 15.00
CA ASP A 536 -0.80 -9.90 15.04
C ASP A 536 -0.02 -9.96 16.37
N GLN A 537 -0.52 -10.67 17.39
CA GLN A 537 0.26 -10.96 18.61
C GLN A 537 1.24 -12.13 18.42
N PHE A 538 2.48 -11.97 18.91
CA PHE A 538 3.46 -13.07 19.03
C PHE A 538 3.30 -13.84 20.35
N PHE A 539 3.40 -15.18 20.29
CA PHE A 539 3.28 -16.11 21.42
C PHE A 539 4.09 -17.39 21.18
N ASN A 540 4.07 -18.30 22.17
CA ASN A 540 4.55 -19.67 22.03
C ASN A 540 3.35 -20.62 22.12
N ALA A 541 3.38 -21.76 21.42
CA ALA A 541 2.39 -22.82 21.56
C ALA A 541 3.02 -24.21 21.45
N THR A 542 2.34 -25.21 22.02
CA THR A 542 2.59 -26.62 21.74
C THR A 542 1.43 -27.09 20.88
N VAL A 543 1.72 -27.73 19.75
CA VAL A 543 0.76 -28.12 18.73
C VAL A 543 1.03 -29.54 18.24
N GLU A 544 0.02 -30.18 17.68
CA GLU A 544 0.18 -31.38 16.86
C GLU A 544 0.16 -31.00 15.38
N ILE A 545 1.07 -31.57 14.60
CA ILE A 545 1.10 -31.43 13.15
C ILE A 545 0.08 -32.41 12.56
N LEU A 546 -1.01 -31.89 11.99
CA LEU A 546 -2.13 -32.69 11.49
C LEU A 546 -1.95 -33.10 10.03
N LYS A 547 -1.44 -32.19 9.19
CA LYS A 547 -1.21 -32.44 7.76
C LYS A 547 -0.02 -31.62 7.27
N ILE A 548 0.74 -32.19 6.36
CA ILE A 548 1.76 -31.51 5.56
C ILE A 548 1.27 -31.57 4.11
N GLU A 549 1.27 -30.44 3.39
CA GLU A 549 0.74 -30.34 2.04
C GLU A 549 1.69 -29.56 1.13
N GLU A 550 2.19 -30.21 0.08
CA GLU A 550 3.00 -29.58 -0.96
C GLU A 550 2.12 -28.76 -1.90
N VAL A 551 2.39 -27.46 -1.95
CA VAL A 551 1.79 -26.50 -2.86
C VAL A 551 2.72 -26.30 -4.05
N GLU A 552 2.12 -26.01 -5.21
CA GLU A 552 2.86 -25.72 -6.43
C GLU A 552 3.88 -24.59 -6.23
N ARG A 553 4.98 -24.65 -7.01
CA ARG A 553 6.20 -23.84 -6.84
C ARG A 553 7.08 -24.23 -5.64
N GLY A 554 6.81 -25.36 -4.98
CA GLY A 554 7.69 -25.93 -3.96
C GLY A 554 7.54 -25.28 -2.57
N GLN A 555 6.44 -24.56 -2.34
CA GLN A 555 6.06 -24.12 -1.00
C GLN A 555 5.35 -25.28 -0.27
N THR A 556 5.67 -25.52 0.99
CA THR A 556 4.91 -26.49 1.81
C THR A 556 3.99 -25.73 2.75
N MET A 557 2.84 -26.31 3.07
CA MET A 557 1.91 -25.83 4.08
C MET A 557 1.84 -26.82 5.23
N LEU A 558 2.10 -26.35 6.45
CA LEU A 558 1.87 -27.12 7.68
C LEU A 558 0.49 -26.75 8.23
N PHE A 559 -0.34 -27.77 8.49
CA PHE A 559 -1.58 -27.66 9.24
C PHE A 559 -1.37 -28.22 10.64
N PHE A 560 -1.73 -27.46 11.67
CA PHE A 560 -1.50 -27.86 13.06
C PHE A 560 -2.54 -27.30 14.03
N SER A 561 -2.68 -27.95 15.18
CA SER A 561 -3.69 -27.65 16.19
C SER A 561 -3.18 -27.84 17.60
N ASP A 562 -3.67 -27.02 18.54
CA ASP A 562 -3.55 -27.25 19.98
C ASP A 562 -4.88 -27.77 20.61
N TYR A 563 -5.85 -28.09 19.75
CA TYR A 563 -7.24 -28.43 20.03
C TYR A 563 -8.01 -27.35 20.80
N THR A 564 -7.85 -26.08 20.41
CA THR A 564 -8.74 -24.97 20.81
C THR A 564 -9.43 -24.30 19.61
N PRO A 565 -10.68 -23.83 19.75
CA PRO A 565 -11.45 -23.25 18.65
C PRO A 565 -11.14 -21.75 18.51
N HIS A 566 -10.72 -21.32 17.31
CA HIS A 566 -10.44 -19.91 17.05
C HIS A 566 -11.69 -19.16 16.53
N PRO A 567 -12.19 -18.12 17.22
CA PRO A 567 -13.51 -17.52 16.95
C PRO A 567 -13.64 -16.82 15.59
N GLN A 568 -12.53 -16.44 14.95
CA GLN A 568 -12.50 -15.86 13.59
C GLN A 568 -12.28 -16.89 12.47
N ARG A 569 -12.31 -18.19 12.77
CA ARG A 569 -12.26 -19.25 11.75
C ARG A 569 -13.65 -19.81 11.50
N SER A 570 -13.93 -20.21 10.26
CA SER A 570 -15.17 -20.94 9.96
C SER A 570 -15.19 -22.28 10.69
N THR A 571 -16.37 -22.71 11.12
CA THR A 571 -16.64 -24.08 11.55
C THR A 571 -16.54 -25.09 10.40
N GLU A 572 -16.62 -24.62 9.15
CA GLU A 572 -16.66 -25.44 7.94
C GLU A 572 -15.25 -25.76 7.39
N GLY A 573 -15.13 -26.92 6.72
CA GLY A 573 -13.86 -27.46 6.22
C GLY A 573 -13.18 -28.46 7.18
N TYR A 574 -12.21 -29.22 6.67
CA TYR A 574 -11.66 -30.46 7.25
C TYR A 574 -11.22 -30.42 8.74
N TYR A 575 -10.79 -29.25 9.23
CA TYR A 575 -10.47 -29.01 10.65
C TYR A 575 -11.22 -27.79 11.24
N GLY A 576 -12.11 -27.18 10.47
CA GLY A 576 -12.88 -25.98 10.79
C GLY A 576 -12.10 -24.94 11.60
N GLN A 577 -12.63 -24.65 12.79
CA GLN A 577 -12.13 -23.65 13.74
C GLN A 577 -10.92 -24.13 14.58
N TRP A 578 -10.56 -25.41 14.54
CA TRP A 578 -9.68 -26.05 15.53
C TRP A 578 -8.20 -26.12 15.13
N ALA A 579 -7.88 -26.00 13.84
CA ALA A 579 -6.50 -25.99 13.34
C ALA A 579 -6.19 -24.68 12.62
N VAL A 580 -4.92 -24.30 12.54
CA VAL A 580 -4.41 -23.23 11.67
C VAL A 580 -3.44 -23.81 10.63
N HIS A 581 -3.11 -23.02 9.61
CA HIS A 581 -2.06 -23.37 8.65
C HIS A 581 -0.99 -22.28 8.57
N ALA A 582 0.22 -22.66 8.18
CA ALA A 582 1.34 -21.76 7.89
C ALA A 582 2.11 -22.23 6.64
N SER A 583 2.69 -21.29 5.88
CA SER A 583 3.67 -21.66 4.84
C SER A 583 5.07 -21.85 5.44
N THR A 584 5.85 -22.74 4.85
CA THR A 584 7.14 -23.21 5.38
C THR A 584 8.36 -22.46 4.84
N ASP A 585 8.18 -21.45 3.97
CA ASP A 585 9.20 -20.63 3.28
C ASP A 585 10.31 -20.00 4.18
N ARG A 586 10.19 -20.17 5.50
CA ARG A 586 11.02 -19.57 6.55
C ARG A 586 11.50 -20.57 7.59
N ILE A 587 11.16 -21.85 7.43
CA ILE A 587 11.69 -22.98 8.18
C ILE A 587 12.92 -23.47 7.43
N ASP A 588 13.94 -23.95 8.16
CA ASP A 588 15.08 -24.63 7.56
C ASP A 588 14.60 -25.91 6.84
N PRO A 589 14.93 -26.15 5.56
CA PRO A 589 14.50 -27.36 4.85
C PRO A 589 14.87 -28.65 5.59
N ALA A 590 16.06 -28.74 6.20
CA ALA A 590 16.47 -29.93 6.94
C ALA A 590 15.68 -30.12 8.26
N LEU A 591 15.09 -29.04 8.78
CA LEU A 591 14.13 -29.12 9.89
C LEU A 591 12.75 -29.52 9.36
N LEU A 592 12.32 -29.01 8.21
CA LEU A 592 11.05 -29.37 7.58
C LEU A 592 10.98 -30.87 7.24
N ASP A 593 12.06 -31.44 6.71
CA ASP A 593 12.19 -32.88 6.41
C ASP A 593 12.03 -33.78 7.66
N SER A 594 12.25 -33.22 8.86
CA SER A 594 12.06 -33.96 10.12
C SER A 594 10.61 -33.94 10.63
N ILE A 595 9.81 -32.93 10.23
CA ILE A 595 8.42 -32.75 10.66
C ILE A 595 7.53 -33.79 9.97
N LYS A 596 6.68 -34.47 10.74
CA LYS A 596 5.77 -35.52 10.24
C LYS A 596 4.34 -35.31 10.77
N PRO A 597 3.29 -35.75 10.07
CA PRO A 597 1.94 -35.84 10.64
C PRO A 597 1.92 -36.65 11.95
N ALA A 598 1.00 -36.30 12.85
CA ALA A 598 0.84 -36.86 14.19
C ALA A 598 2.03 -36.69 15.16
N THR A 599 2.99 -35.80 14.85
CA THR A 599 4.07 -35.41 15.79
C THR A 599 3.73 -34.13 16.56
N TYR A 600 4.29 -33.96 17.76
CA TYR A 600 4.01 -32.84 18.66
C TYR A 600 5.18 -31.86 18.74
N TRP A 601 4.90 -30.57 18.55
CA TRP A 601 5.93 -29.54 18.38
C TRP A 601 5.66 -28.31 19.25
N SER A 602 6.70 -27.86 19.96
CA SER A 602 6.77 -26.56 20.62
C SER A 602 7.18 -25.51 19.58
N ILE A 603 6.23 -24.75 19.05
CA ILE A 603 6.48 -23.61 18.16
C ILE A 603 6.61 -22.34 19.01
N LYS A 604 7.83 -21.80 19.09
CA LYS A 604 8.15 -20.56 19.81
C LYS A 604 8.21 -19.37 18.84
N ASN A 605 7.75 -18.19 19.26
CA ASN A 605 7.67 -16.98 18.41
C ASN A 605 6.79 -17.17 17.15
N MET A 606 5.62 -17.79 17.33
CA MET A 606 4.56 -17.81 16.33
C MET A 606 3.69 -16.54 16.46
N ARG A 607 3.06 -16.12 15.36
CA ARG A 607 2.05 -15.06 15.34
C ARG A 607 0.84 -15.50 14.50
N LEU A 608 -0.37 -15.14 14.89
CA LEU A 608 -1.54 -15.28 14.01
C LEU A 608 -1.67 -14.02 13.12
N LYS A 609 -2.03 -14.17 11.85
CA LYS A 609 -2.31 -13.07 10.92
C LYS A 609 -3.57 -13.34 10.12
N ILE A 610 -4.26 -12.30 9.68
CA ILE A 610 -5.32 -12.43 8.67
C ILE A 610 -4.64 -12.44 7.29
N SER A 611 -4.83 -13.54 6.56
CA SER A 611 -4.41 -13.70 5.17
C SER A 611 -5.13 -12.73 4.23
N SER A 612 -4.55 -12.50 3.04
CA SER A 612 -5.23 -11.78 1.94
C SER A 612 -6.54 -12.43 1.47
N LEU A 613 -6.86 -13.63 1.96
CA LEU A 613 -8.09 -14.37 1.69
C LEU A 613 -9.12 -14.29 2.84
N GLY A 614 -8.87 -13.44 3.85
CA GLY A 614 -9.77 -13.17 4.98
C GLY A 614 -9.71 -14.20 6.13
N TYR A 615 -8.73 -15.10 6.13
CA TYR A 615 -8.63 -16.20 7.09
C TYR A 615 -7.45 -16.04 8.05
N VAL A 616 -7.66 -16.47 9.30
CA VAL A 616 -6.59 -16.61 10.29
C VAL A 616 -5.67 -17.77 9.93
N GLU A 617 -4.42 -17.41 9.61
CA GLU A 617 -3.27 -18.28 9.34
C GLU A 617 -2.15 -17.96 10.35
N ALA A 618 -1.18 -18.86 10.50
CA ALA A 618 -0.01 -18.63 11.34
C ALA A 618 1.17 -18.12 10.50
N ASP A 619 1.86 -17.11 11.03
CA ASP A 619 3.11 -16.55 10.54
C ASP A 619 4.27 -17.10 11.38
N LEU A 620 5.09 -17.96 10.78
CA LEU A 620 6.25 -18.58 11.42
C LEU A 620 7.53 -17.72 11.28
N TYR A 621 7.39 -16.39 11.19
CA TYR A 621 8.52 -15.48 11.01
C TYR A 621 9.51 -15.55 12.17
N ALA A 622 10.68 -16.14 11.90
CA ALA A 622 11.71 -16.46 12.90
C ALA A 622 11.19 -17.31 14.08
N ALA A 623 10.16 -18.14 13.82
CA ALA A 623 9.71 -19.13 14.78
C ALA A 623 10.79 -20.19 15.03
N ARG A 624 10.83 -20.75 16.25
CA ARG A 624 11.71 -21.86 16.61
C ARG A 624 10.86 -23.07 16.94
N LEU A 625 10.93 -24.07 16.07
CA LEU A 625 10.21 -25.33 16.20
C LEU A 625 11.13 -26.34 16.91
N HIS A 626 10.59 -27.05 17.89
CA HIS A 626 11.25 -28.17 18.56
C HIS A 626 10.23 -29.29 18.76
N GLU A 627 10.57 -30.52 18.39
CA GLU A 627 9.74 -31.69 18.68
C GLU A 627 9.70 -31.94 20.21
N VAL A 628 8.57 -32.45 20.71
CA VAL A 628 8.32 -32.65 22.14
C VAL A 628 8.00 -34.13 22.38
N GLU A 629 9.04 -34.92 22.65
CA GLU A 629 8.92 -36.35 22.96
C GLU A 629 8.65 -36.64 24.45
N ASP A 630 8.93 -35.69 25.35
CA ASP A 630 8.79 -35.90 26.80
C ASP A 630 7.31 -35.79 27.23
N GLU A 631 6.69 -36.93 27.55
CA GLU A 631 5.33 -37.02 28.09
C GLU A 631 5.13 -36.20 29.38
N ASN A 632 6.22 -35.85 30.08
CA ASN A 632 6.20 -35.01 31.28
C ASN A 632 6.15 -33.50 30.98
N ASP A 633 6.27 -33.06 29.71
CA ASP A 633 6.08 -31.65 29.36
C ASP A 633 4.64 -31.22 29.67
N LEU A 634 4.50 -30.18 30.49
CA LEU A 634 3.22 -29.71 31.00
C LEU A 634 2.25 -29.34 29.86
N HIS A 635 2.76 -28.72 28.80
CA HIS A 635 1.93 -28.22 27.71
C HIS A 635 1.54 -29.32 26.72
N LEU A 636 2.39 -30.33 26.51
CA LEU A 636 2.01 -31.56 25.82
C LEU A 636 0.93 -32.32 26.62
N CYS A 637 1.13 -32.49 27.93
CA CYS A 637 0.15 -33.08 28.85
C CYS A 637 -1.22 -32.36 28.82
N GLU A 638 -1.24 -31.05 28.59
CA GLU A 638 -2.48 -30.28 28.40
C GLU A 638 -3.07 -30.41 26.99
N LEU A 639 -2.24 -30.40 25.95
CA LEU A 639 -2.68 -30.63 24.57
C LEU A 639 -3.35 -32.00 24.42
N LEU A 640 -2.75 -33.06 24.98
CA LEU A 640 -3.31 -34.42 24.91
C LEU A 640 -4.68 -34.52 25.58
N LYS A 641 -4.93 -33.77 26.67
CA LYS A 641 -6.26 -33.67 27.30
C LYS A 641 -7.26 -32.94 26.40
N ARG A 642 -6.85 -31.85 25.73
CA ARG A 642 -7.70 -31.15 24.76
C ARG A 642 -8.01 -32.01 23.52
N LYS A 643 -7.04 -32.76 23.01
CA LYS A 643 -7.21 -33.77 21.96
C LYS A 643 -8.24 -34.84 22.35
N GLN A 644 -8.13 -35.39 23.55
CA GLN A 644 -9.09 -36.38 24.07
C GLN A 644 -10.52 -35.81 24.22
N ALA A 645 -10.66 -34.55 24.63
CA ALA A 645 -11.97 -33.88 24.66
C ALA A 645 -12.51 -33.66 23.24
N TYR A 646 -11.69 -33.12 22.33
CA TYR A 646 -12.05 -32.91 20.93
C TYR A 646 -12.53 -34.20 20.24
N LEU A 647 -11.79 -35.31 20.38
CA LEU A 647 -12.15 -36.61 19.79
C LEU A 647 -13.41 -37.25 20.41
N LYS A 648 -13.73 -36.91 21.66
CA LYS A 648 -14.96 -37.36 22.32
C LYS A 648 -16.19 -36.61 21.78
N ASP A 649 -16.06 -35.30 21.57
CA ASP A 649 -17.14 -34.45 21.09
C ASP A 649 -17.28 -34.49 19.55
N ASN A 650 -16.20 -34.88 18.84
CA ASN A 650 -16.13 -35.07 17.39
C ASN A 650 -15.65 -36.51 17.08
N PRO A 651 -16.51 -37.54 17.22
CA PRO A 651 -16.11 -38.95 17.17
C PRO A 651 -15.87 -39.51 15.76
N GLN A 652 -16.09 -38.72 14.70
CA GLN A 652 -15.63 -39.09 13.35
C GLN A 652 -14.12 -38.82 13.26
N ASN A 653 -13.35 -39.81 12.80
CA ASN A 653 -11.93 -39.61 12.51
C ASN A 653 -11.79 -38.49 11.47
N PRO A 654 -11.10 -37.36 11.75
CA PRO A 654 -10.96 -36.28 10.78
C PRO A 654 -10.33 -36.74 9.45
N GLU A 655 -9.49 -37.79 9.47
CA GLU A 655 -8.93 -38.37 8.25
C GLU A 655 -9.99 -38.97 7.31
N GLN A 656 -11.16 -39.36 7.84
CA GLN A 656 -12.24 -40.07 7.15
C GLN A 656 -13.54 -39.26 7.04
N ILE A 657 -13.48 -37.94 7.20
CA ILE A 657 -14.60 -37.07 6.81
C ILE A 657 -14.57 -36.93 5.28
N GLU A 658 -15.10 -37.96 4.59
CA GLU A 658 -15.57 -37.82 3.22
C GLU A 658 -16.68 -36.77 3.22
N VAL A 659 -16.36 -35.56 2.75
CA VAL A 659 -17.35 -34.49 2.57
C VAL A 659 -18.35 -34.98 1.52
N SER A 660 -19.55 -35.33 1.99
CA SER A 660 -20.62 -35.87 1.15
C SER A 660 -20.94 -34.94 -0.02
N GLU A 661 -21.21 -35.54 -1.18
CA GLU A 661 -21.48 -34.81 -2.43
C GLU A 661 -22.72 -33.91 -2.26
N CYS A 662 -22.50 -32.59 -2.28
CA CYS A 662 -23.48 -31.56 -2.00
C CYS A 662 -24.29 -31.21 -3.26
N VAL A 663 -25.60 -31.08 -3.07
CA VAL A 663 -26.56 -30.62 -4.09
C VAL A 663 -26.52 -29.09 -4.14
N ILE A 664 -26.67 -28.46 -5.32
CA ILE A 664 -26.47 -27.00 -5.42
C ILE A 664 -27.51 -26.23 -4.58
N SER A 665 -28.73 -26.73 -4.42
CA SER A 665 -29.76 -26.21 -3.50
C SER A 665 -29.35 -26.15 -2.02
N ASP A 666 -28.46 -27.02 -1.56
CA ASP A 666 -28.05 -27.10 -0.15
C ASP A 666 -26.93 -26.09 0.21
N ILE A 667 -26.40 -25.36 -0.79
CA ILE A 667 -25.36 -24.35 -0.62
C ILE A 667 -25.99 -23.06 -0.05
N LEU A 668 -26.16 -23.03 1.26
CA LEU A 668 -26.76 -21.90 2.00
C LEU A 668 -25.73 -20.93 2.60
N THR A 669 -24.51 -21.38 2.88
CA THR A 669 -23.47 -20.61 3.58
C THR A 669 -22.11 -20.60 2.86
N THR A 670 -21.24 -19.67 3.25
CA THR A 670 -19.88 -19.53 2.71
C THR A 670 -18.98 -20.63 3.27
N GLY A 671 -18.59 -21.57 2.41
CA GLY A 671 -18.13 -22.88 2.85
C GLY A 671 -17.16 -23.58 1.93
N HIS A 672 -16.95 -24.86 2.19
CA HIS A 672 -16.12 -25.77 1.43
C HIS A 672 -16.92 -27.04 1.10
N TYR A 673 -17.22 -27.26 -0.17
CA TYR A 673 -18.20 -28.25 -0.63
C TYR A 673 -17.62 -29.15 -1.72
N ASN A 674 -17.96 -30.45 -1.69
CA ASN A 674 -17.81 -31.33 -2.84
C ASN A 674 -19.09 -31.24 -3.68
N ILE A 675 -19.01 -31.07 -5.00
CA ILE A 675 -20.17 -30.81 -5.87
C ILE A 675 -20.07 -31.68 -7.12
N ILE A 676 -21.12 -32.42 -7.46
CA ILE A 676 -21.28 -33.03 -8.80
C ILE A 676 -22.22 -32.16 -9.63
N ALA A 677 -21.74 -31.68 -10.78
CA ALA A 677 -22.49 -30.79 -11.67
C ALA A 677 -22.18 -31.02 -13.15
N GLU A 678 -23.09 -30.62 -14.02
CA GLU A 678 -22.89 -30.54 -15.46
C GLU A 678 -22.35 -29.17 -15.86
N LEU A 679 -21.26 -29.15 -16.64
CA LEU A 679 -20.69 -27.91 -17.17
C LEU A 679 -21.56 -27.37 -18.32
N ILE A 680 -22.31 -26.30 -18.08
CA ILE A 680 -23.20 -25.67 -19.07
C ILE A 680 -22.45 -24.63 -19.92
N TYR A 681 -21.49 -23.91 -19.34
CA TYR A 681 -20.69 -22.93 -20.06
C TYR A 681 -19.32 -22.73 -19.42
N LYS A 682 -18.33 -22.39 -20.25
CA LYS A 682 -16.94 -22.09 -19.85
C LYS A 682 -16.56 -20.74 -20.44
N ALA A 683 -16.13 -19.81 -19.60
CA ALA A 683 -15.62 -18.52 -20.06
C ALA A 683 -14.32 -18.70 -20.86
N LYS A 684 -13.93 -17.68 -21.64
CA LYS A 684 -12.54 -17.62 -22.12
C LYS A 684 -11.61 -17.40 -20.91
N PRO A 685 -10.46 -18.09 -20.82
CA PRO A 685 -9.49 -17.86 -19.77
C PRO A 685 -8.98 -16.41 -19.79
N ARG A 686 -8.70 -15.86 -18.61
CA ARG A 686 -8.01 -14.59 -18.38
C ARG A 686 -6.92 -14.87 -17.34
N ASP A 687 -5.66 -14.62 -17.67
CA ASP A 687 -4.53 -14.60 -16.73
C ASP A 687 -4.46 -15.80 -15.75
N ALA A 688 -4.43 -17.01 -16.31
CA ALA A 688 -4.46 -18.32 -15.62
C ALA A 688 -5.75 -18.67 -14.85
N VAL A 689 -6.80 -17.84 -14.95
CA VAL A 689 -8.11 -18.05 -14.31
C VAL A 689 -9.19 -18.34 -15.36
N THR A 690 -10.12 -19.25 -15.06
CA THR A 690 -11.30 -19.54 -15.90
C THR A 690 -12.57 -19.67 -15.08
N ASP A 691 -13.63 -18.93 -15.44
CA ASP A 691 -14.96 -19.15 -14.86
C ASP A 691 -15.67 -20.34 -15.54
N LEU A 692 -16.07 -21.30 -14.70
CA LEU A 692 -16.93 -22.42 -15.04
C LEU A 692 -18.36 -22.12 -14.57
N TYR A 693 -19.34 -22.40 -15.42
CA TYR A 693 -20.76 -22.18 -15.15
C TYR A 693 -21.50 -23.51 -15.27
N MET A 694 -22.00 -24.01 -14.15
CA MET A 694 -22.48 -25.39 -14.02
C MET A 694 -23.81 -25.48 -13.28
N THR A 695 -24.53 -26.59 -13.47
CA THR A 695 -25.81 -26.87 -12.80
C THR A 695 -25.91 -28.34 -12.43
N ASP A 696 -26.71 -28.64 -11.41
CA ASP A 696 -27.17 -30.00 -11.10
C ASP A 696 -28.70 -30.12 -11.24
N TYR A 697 -29.32 -29.10 -11.84
CA TYR A 697 -30.78 -28.94 -12.02
C TYR A 697 -31.58 -28.79 -10.71
N THR A 698 -30.95 -28.32 -9.62
CA THR A 698 -31.66 -27.79 -8.43
C THR A 698 -31.62 -26.27 -8.35
N ASP A 699 -32.63 -25.67 -7.71
CA ASP A 699 -32.73 -24.22 -7.54
C ASP A 699 -32.14 -23.75 -6.20
N ASN A 700 -31.42 -22.63 -6.27
CA ASN A 700 -30.81 -21.99 -5.11
C ASN A 700 -30.90 -20.46 -5.27
N PRO A 701 -31.73 -19.77 -4.46
CA PRO A 701 -31.95 -18.32 -4.58
C PRO A 701 -30.76 -17.47 -4.11
N ASN A 702 -29.75 -18.06 -3.47
CA ASN A 702 -28.60 -17.36 -2.92
C ASN A 702 -27.46 -17.18 -3.95
N LEU A 703 -27.53 -17.82 -5.12
CA LEU A 703 -26.47 -17.78 -6.14
C LEU A 703 -26.47 -16.50 -6.98
N SER A 704 -25.35 -16.27 -7.66
CA SER A 704 -25.18 -15.24 -8.68
C SER A 704 -26.22 -15.30 -9.81
N SER A 705 -27.19 -14.38 -9.79
CA SER A 705 -28.11 -14.12 -10.90
C SER A 705 -27.40 -13.66 -12.18
N PHE A 706 -26.19 -13.09 -12.06
CA PHE A 706 -25.35 -12.73 -13.21
C PHE A 706 -24.94 -13.99 -13.99
N LYS A 707 -25.34 -14.03 -15.27
CA LYS A 707 -24.95 -15.02 -16.28
C LYS A 707 -24.30 -14.27 -17.45
N PRO A 708 -23.14 -14.69 -17.98
CA PRO A 708 -22.55 -14.09 -19.18
C PRO A 708 -23.55 -14.06 -20.35
N GLU A 709 -23.50 -13.01 -21.17
CA GLU A 709 -24.45 -12.79 -22.27
C GLU A 709 -24.58 -14.00 -23.20
N ARG A 710 -23.46 -14.67 -23.53
CA ARG A 710 -23.44 -15.91 -24.33
C ARG A 710 -24.19 -17.06 -23.66
N LEU A 711 -24.09 -17.20 -22.33
CA LEU A 711 -24.85 -18.19 -21.56
C LEU A 711 -26.33 -17.80 -21.49
N ARG A 712 -26.69 -16.52 -21.27
CA ARG A 712 -28.09 -16.06 -21.28
C ARG A 712 -28.75 -16.36 -22.63
N ALA A 713 -28.05 -16.11 -23.74
CA ALA A 713 -28.51 -16.44 -25.09
C ALA A 713 -28.65 -17.96 -25.30
N GLN A 714 -27.66 -18.76 -24.90
CA GLN A 714 -27.74 -20.23 -24.99
C GLN A 714 -28.93 -20.81 -24.20
N LEU A 715 -29.23 -20.25 -23.02
CA LEU A 715 -30.35 -20.68 -22.18
C LEU A 715 -31.72 -20.25 -22.70
N ASN A 716 -31.80 -19.30 -23.65
CA ASN A 716 -33.07 -18.72 -24.12
C ASN A 716 -33.98 -18.31 -22.94
N GLU A 717 -33.40 -17.53 -22.02
CA GLU A 717 -34.02 -17.01 -20.80
C GLU A 717 -34.59 -18.06 -19.83
N SER A 718 -34.17 -19.33 -19.98
CA SER A 718 -34.52 -20.40 -19.04
C SER A 718 -34.13 -20.04 -17.59
N PRO A 719 -35.02 -20.28 -16.61
CA PRO A 719 -34.78 -19.93 -15.21
C PRO A 719 -33.64 -20.72 -14.56
N LEU A 720 -33.17 -21.81 -15.21
CA LEU A 720 -32.10 -22.71 -14.77
C LEU A 720 -31.08 -22.05 -13.84
N THR A 721 -31.05 -22.49 -12.59
CA THR A 721 -30.05 -22.10 -11.60
C THR A 721 -28.65 -22.58 -12.03
N VAL A 722 -27.66 -21.70 -11.90
CA VAL A 722 -26.27 -21.94 -12.34
C VAL A 722 -25.30 -21.44 -11.28
N LEU A 723 -24.40 -22.32 -10.82
CA LEU A 723 -23.26 -21.97 -9.99
C LEU A 723 -22.08 -21.52 -10.87
N GLN A 724 -21.54 -20.34 -10.58
CA GLN A 724 -20.24 -19.91 -11.09
C GLN A 724 -19.15 -20.45 -10.17
N ILE A 725 -18.19 -21.22 -10.70
CA ILE A 725 -16.94 -21.58 -10.04
C ILE A 725 -15.78 -20.94 -10.80
N THR A 726 -15.08 -20.00 -10.17
CA THR A 726 -13.84 -19.44 -10.70
C THR A 726 -12.69 -20.42 -10.40
N ALA A 727 -12.19 -21.11 -11.43
CA ALA A 727 -11.10 -22.07 -11.35
C ALA A 727 -9.73 -21.39 -11.57
N TRP A 728 -8.77 -21.73 -10.72
CA TRP A 728 -7.38 -21.26 -10.69
C TRP A 728 -6.44 -22.46 -10.80
N ASP A 729 -5.26 -22.23 -11.39
CA ASP A 729 -4.14 -23.17 -11.37
C ASP A 729 -4.56 -24.56 -11.89
N GLY A 730 -4.90 -24.60 -13.19
CA GLY A 730 -5.26 -25.83 -13.92
C GLY A 730 -5.76 -25.57 -15.34
N HIS A 731 -5.00 -24.78 -16.10
CA HIS A 731 -5.44 -24.27 -17.40
C HIS A 731 -5.56 -25.38 -18.46
N GLU A 732 -4.84 -26.49 -18.33
CA GLU A 732 -4.88 -27.57 -19.32
C GLU A 732 -6.14 -28.42 -19.17
N LEU A 733 -6.39 -28.99 -17.98
CA LEU A 733 -7.61 -29.75 -17.72
C LEU A 733 -8.85 -28.90 -17.98
N VAL A 734 -8.86 -27.64 -17.51
CA VAL A 734 -9.98 -26.73 -17.71
C VAL A 734 -10.16 -26.34 -19.18
N ARG A 735 -9.10 -26.13 -19.97
CA ARG A 735 -9.20 -25.93 -21.45
C ARG A 735 -9.89 -27.12 -22.12
N ASP A 736 -9.61 -28.34 -21.65
CA ASP A 736 -10.04 -29.58 -22.29
C ASP A 736 -11.38 -30.13 -21.72
N MET A 737 -12.00 -29.46 -20.75
CA MET A 737 -13.38 -29.76 -20.30
C MET A 737 -14.43 -29.53 -21.41
N GLU A 738 -15.33 -30.49 -21.60
CA GLU A 738 -16.44 -30.44 -22.56
C GLU A 738 -17.71 -29.85 -21.94
N ILE A 739 -18.39 -28.96 -22.66
CA ILE A 739 -19.73 -28.48 -22.32
C ILE A 739 -20.73 -29.64 -22.47
N GLY A 740 -21.60 -29.84 -21.48
CA GLY A 740 -22.48 -31.00 -21.34
C GLY A 740 -21.83 -32.21 -20.65
N GLY A 741 -20.55 -32.11 -20.27
CA GLY A 741 -19.89 -33.09 -19.42
C GLY A 741 -20.30 -32.97 -17.95
N VAL A 742 -20.47 -34.11 -17.27
CA VAL A 742 -20.66 -34.17 -15.81
C VAL A 742 -19.31 -34.32 -15.13
N TYR A 743 -19.07 -33.50 -14.11
CA TYR A 743 -17.81 -33.42 -13.38
C TYR A 743 -18.08 -33.43 -11.86
N SER A 744 -17.21 -34.08 -11.10
CA SER A 744 -17.10 -33.93 -9.66
C SER A 744 -16.01 -32.90 -9.34
N PHE A 745 -16.35 -31.94 -8.48
CA PHE A 745 -15.49 -30.85 -8.04
C PHE A 745 -15.27 -30.98 -6.53
N SER A 746 -14.04 -31.29 -6.12
CA SER A 746 -13.70 -31.48 -4.70
C SER A 746 -13.24 -30.17 -4.04
N ASP A 747 -13.63 -29.94 -2.79
CA ASP A 747 -13.23 -28.80 -1.96
C ASP A 747 -13.41 -27.43 -2.66
N VAL A 748 -14.61 -27.20 -3.23
CA VAL A 748 -15.04 -25.92 -3.81
C VAL A 748 -15.29 -24.92 -2.70
N ARG A 749 -14.52 -23.83 -2.67
CA ARG A 749 -14.73 -22.75 -1.68
C ARG A 749 -15.82 -21.79 -2.15
N ILE A 750 -17.02 -21.94 -1.61
CA ILE A 750 -18.13 -20.99 -1.82
C ILE A 750 -17.89 -19.73 -0.97
N LYS A 751 -18.08 -18.55 -1.55
CA LYS A 751 -18.05 -17.26 -0.86
C LYS A 751 -19.26 -16.43 -1.25
N ASP A 752 -19.70 -15.56 -0.34
CA ASP A 752 -20.54 -14.43 -0.69
C ASP A 752 -19.72 -13.39 -1.45
N HIS A 753 -20.29 -12.87 -2.53
CA HIS A 753 -19.72 -11.81 -3.35
C HIS A 753 -20.73 -10.66 -3.34
N HIS A 754 -20.43 -9.60 -2.56
CA HIS A 754 -21.34 -8.55 -2.04
C HIS A 754 -22.37 -7.90 -3.00
N GLU A 755 -22.27 -8.09 -4.31
CA GLU A 755 -23.15 -7.51 -5.34
C GLU A 755 -23.84 -8.59 -6.20
N SER A 756 -23.56 -9.87 -5.96
CA SER A 756 -23.96 -11.00 -6.82
C SER A 756 -23.99 -12.37 -6.11
N GLY A 757 -24.32 -12.40 -4.81
CA GLY A 757 -24.56 -13.62 -4.05
C GLY A 757 -23.39 -14.64 -4.02
N LEU A 758 -23.73 -15.91 -3.76
CA LEU A 758 -22.78 -16.99 -3.58
C LEU A 758 -22.11 -17.40 -4.91
N ARG A 759 -20.78 -17.55 -4.85
CA ARG A 759 -19.92 -18.01 -5.96
C ARG A 759 -18.82 -18.95 -5.46
N GLY A 760 -18.50 -19.96 -6.26
CA GLY A 760 -17.40 -20.88 -5.99
C GLY A 760 -16.04 -20.34 -6.43
N ASN A 761 -15.00 -20.74 -5.70
CA ASN A 761 -13.61 -20.54 -6.03
C ASN A 761 -12.89 -21.89 -5.87
N LEU A 762 -12.21 -22.35 -6.91
CA LEU A 762 -11.49 -23.62 -6.90
C LEU A 762 -10.03 -23.38 -7.27
N LYS A 763 -9.10 -23.82 -6.42
CA LYS A 763 -7.65 -23.79 -6.68
C LYS A 763 -7.15 -25.19 -6.99
N PHE A 764 -6.04 -25.31 -7.70
CA PHE A 764 -5.45 -26.59 -8.08
C PHE A 764 -6.45 -27.45 -8.86
N ALA A 765 -7.09 -26.85 -9.86
CA ALA A 765 -8.20 -27.45 -10.60
C ALA A 765 -7.82 -28.82 -11.20
N ASP A 766 -6.57 -28.97 -11.66
CA ASP A 766 -6.02 -30.23 -12.18
C ASP A 766 -6.04 -31.40 -11.18
N LYS A 767 -6.04 -31.11 -9.86
CA LYS A 767 -6.10 -32.11 -8.78
C LYS A 767 -7.50 -32.32 -8.20
N ARG A 768 -8.49 -31.50 -8.60
CA ARG A 768 -9.80 -31.41 -7.93
C ARG A 768 -11.02 -31.51 -8.84
N ILE A 769 -10.83 -31.57 -10.15
CA ILE A 769 -11.89 -31.79 -11.14
C ILE A 769 -11.76 -33.21 -11.70
N THR A 770 -12.75 -34.07 -11.43
CA THR A 770 -12.82 -35.43 -11.99
C THR A 770 -13.98 -35.55 -12.97
N ARG A 771 -13.72 -36.02 -14.20
CA ARG A 771 -14.77 -36.25 -15.22
C ARG A 771 -15.54 -37.54 -14.93
N MET A 772 -16.86 -37.45 -14.76
CA MET A 772 -17.71 -38.60 -14.40
C MET A 772 -18.19 -39.37 -15.64
N ASN A 773 -18.10 -40.70 -15.62
CA ASN A 773 -18.52 -41.55 -16.75
C ASN A 773 -20.02 -41.89 -16.70
N VAL A 774 -20.83 -40.96 -17.21
CA VAL A 774 -22.30 -41.04 -17.35
C VAL A 774 -22.83 -42.36 -17.93
N LYS A 775 -22.04 -43.11 -18.72
CA LYS A 775 -22.48 -44.36 -19.36
C LYS A 775 -22.17 -45.64 -18.57
N LYS A 776 -21.36 -45.57 -17.51
CA LYS A 776 -20.85 -46.71 -16.73
C LYS A 776 -20.55 -46.32 -15.28
N THR A 777 -21.51 -45.69 -14.60
CA THR A 777 -21.33 -45.26 -13.22
C THR A 777 -22.46 -45.74 -12.34
N ASP A 778 -22.08 -46.33 -11.21
CA ASP A 778 -22.96 -46.75 -10.13
C ASP A 778 -23.00 -45.69 -8.99
N ASN A 779 -22.38 -44.51 -9.19
CA ASN A 779 -22.46 -43.40 -8.23
C ASN A 779 -23.90 -42.83 -8.23
N GLU A 780 -24.52 -42.87 -7.05
CA GLU A 780 -25.92 -42.49 -6.84
C GLU A 780 -26.18 -41.00 -7.12
N ALA A 781 -25.25 -40.10 -6.80
CA ALA A 781 -25.40 -38.67 -7.05
C ALA A 781 -25.36 -38.31 -8.55
N VAL A 782 -24.54 -39.00 -9.36
CA VAL A 782 -24.56 -38.84 -10.83
C VAL A 782 -25.88 -39.37 -11.39
N LEU A 783 -26.37 -40.52 -10.92
CA LEU A 783 -27.70 -41.03 -11.31
C LEU A 783 -28.83 -40.06 -10.92
N ALA A 784 -28.74 -39.44 -9.74
CA ALA A 784 -29.67 -38.43 -9.27
C ALA A 784 -29.60 -37.13 -10.09
N LEU A 785 -28.41 -36.62 -10.46
CA LEU A 785 -28.27 -35.48 -11.37
C LEU A 785 -28.90 -35.79 -12.74
N LEU A 786 -28.66 -36.99 -13.28
CA LEU A 786 -29.25 -37.44 -14.54
C LEU A 786 -30.77 -37.64 -14.46
N GLN A 787 -31.33 -37.85 -13.26
CA GLN A 787 -32.77 -37.82 -13.00
C GLN A 787 -33.30 -36.38 -13.00
N ARG A 788 -32.73 -35.49 -12.18
CA ARG A 788 -33.09 -34.06 -12.12
C ARG A 788 -33.04 -33.39 -13.50
N LYS A 789 -32.03 -33.71 -14.32
CA LYS A 789 -31.92 -33.27 -15.72
C LYS A 789 -33.13 -33.67 -16.58
N ARG A 790 -33.58 -34.93 -16.46
CA ARG A 790 -34.73 -35.44 -17.23
C ARG A 790 -36.04 -34.80 -16.76
N ASP A 791 -36.18 -34.57 -15.47
CA ASP A 791 -37.38 -33.95 -14.89
C ASP A 791 -37.47 -32.45 -15.24
N PHE A 792 -36.35 -31.73 -15.22
CA PHE A 792 -36.23 -30.34 -15.69
C PHE A 792 -36.59 -30.21 -17.18
N VAL A 793 -36.00 -31.05 -18.04
CA VAL A 793 -36.29 -31.05 -19.50
C VAL A 793 -37.76 -31.40 -19.78
N THR A 794 -38.33 -32.36 -19.05
CA THR A 794 -39.74 -32.75 -19.20
C THR A 794 -40.67 -31.60 -18.81
N SER A 795 -40.39 -30.92 -17.71
CA SER A 795 -41.19 -29.78 -17.22
C SER A 795 -41.16 -28.60 -18.19
N GLY A 796 -39.97 -28.19 -18.67
CA GLY A 796 -39.83 -27.09 -19.62
C GLY A 796 -40.43 -27.33 -21.01
N ILE A 797 -40.68 -28.59 -21.39
CA ILE A 797 -41.41 -28.95 -22.62
C ILE A 797 -42.92 -28.79 -22.46
N ILE A 798 -43.45 -28.88 -21.23
CA ILE A 798 -44.88 -28.74 -20.94
C ILE A 798 -45.29 -27.27 -20.98
N GLU A 799 -44.58 -26.38 -20.27
CA GLU A 799 -44.90 -24.95 -20.23
C GLU A 799 -44.86 -24.30 -21.62
N ARG A 800 -43.79 -24.58 -22.39
CA ARG A 800 -43.59 -24.06 -23.76
C ARG A 800 -44.63 -24.54 -24.79
N ARG A 801 -45.55 -25.45 -24.43
CA ARG A 801 -46.68 -25.87 -25.27
C ARG A 801 -48.00 -25.16 -24.96
N THR A 802 -48.08 -24.40 -23.87
CA THR A 802 -49.30 -23.64 -23.49
C THR A 802 -49.32 -22.18 -23.93
N SER A 803 -48.18 -21.62 -24.34
CA SER A 803 -48.09 -20.30 -24.98
C SER A 803 -48.48 -20.35 -26.47
N ALA A 804 -49.63 -19.79 -26.84
CA ALA A 804 -50.10 -19.76 -28.23
C ALA A 804 -49.25 -18.85 -29.14
N PRO A 805 -49.04 -19.19 -30.43
CA PRO A 805 -48.12 -18.48 -31.31
C PRO A 805 -48.73 -17.20 -31.90
N LEU A 806 -48.24 -16.04 -31.48
CA LEU A 806 -48.51 -14.76 -32.15
C LEU A 806 -47.56 -14.51 -33.34
N SER A 807 -47.98 -13.61 -34.23
CA SER A 807 -47.53 -13.51 -35.62
C SER A 807 -46.06 -13.17 -35.81
N LYS A 808 -45.40 -13.88 -36.74
CA LYS A 808 -44.11 -13.48 -37.31
C LYS A 808 -44.27 -12.22 -38.16
N THR A 809 -43.55 -11.16 -37.82
CA THR A 809 -43.25 -10.06 -38.74
C THR A 809 -41.75 -9.75 -38.66
N ARG A 810 -41.02 -9.99 -39.74
CA ARG A 810 -39.62 -9.55 -39.85
C ARG A 810 -39.59 -8.04 -40.07
N LYS A 811 -38.97 -7.31 -39.16
CA LYS A 811 -38.28 -6.04 -39.42
C LYS A 811 -37.20 -5.85 -38.35
N ASP A 812 -35.96 -5.79 -38.79
CA ASP A 812 -34.83 -5.05 -38.23
C ASP A 812 -34.88 -4.84 -36.70
N GLU A 813 -34.44 -5.84 -35.95
CA GLU A 813 -34.29 -5.76 -34.49
C GLU A 813 -33.14 -4.80 -34.13
N ALA A 814 -33.48 -3.53 -33.95
CA ALA A 814 -32.64 -2.59 -33.21
C ALA A 814 -32.35 -3.16 -31.80
N PRO A 815 -31.14 -2.96 -31.25
CA PRO A 815 -30.79 -3.50 -29.95
C PRO A 815 -31.75 -2.97 -28.88
N ILE A 816 -32.30 -3.86 -28.06
CA ILE A 816 -33.26 -3.52 -26.99
C ILE A 816 -32.51 -2.72 -25.92
N MET A 817 -32.48 -1.39 -26.08
CA MET A 817 -32.02 -0.48 -25.06
C MET A 817 -33.03 -0.47 -23.91
N THR A 818 -32.66 -1.12 -22.81
CA THR A 818 -33.32 -0.95 -21.51
C THR A 818 -33.24 0.53 -21.13
N SER A 819 -34.32 1.29 -21.28
CA SER A 819 -34.34 2.69 -20.89
C SER A 819 -34.14 2.79 -19.37
N GLN A 820 -33.04 3.42 -18.96
CA GLN A 820 -32.70 3.61 -17.57
C GLN A 820 -33.40 4.86 -17.05
N THR A 821 -34.35 4.66 -16.13
CA THR A 821 -35.12 5.76 -15.57
C THR A 821 -34.38 6.29 -14.34
N ILE A 822 -33.64 7.39 -14.50
CA ILE A 822 -33.04 8.07 -13.36
C ILE A 822 -34.15 8.68 -12.50
N LYS A 823 -34.08 8.44 -11.18
CA LYS A 823 -35.04 9.00 -10.21
C LYS A 823 -34.32 9.69 -9.05
N SER A 824 -34.79 10.89 -8.73
CA SER A 824 -34.45 11.58 -7.49
C SER A 824 -35.06 10.86 -6.28
N ARG A 825 -34.21 10.57 -5.29
CA ARG A 825 -34.64 10.13 -3.95
C ARG A 825 -35.21 11.28 -3.11
N HIS A 826 -34.93 12.54 -3.48
CA HIS A 826 -35.41 13.75 -2.81
C HIS A 826 -36.82 14.15 -3.27
N THR A 827 -37.76 13.21 -3.12
CA THR A 827 -39.17 13.39 -3.51
C THR A 827 -39.92 14.37 -2.61
N ASP A 828 -39.37 14.68 -1.44
CA ASP A 828 -39.81 15.67 -0.45
C ASP A 828 -39.57 17.12 -0.90
N GLN A 829 -38.61 17.34 -1.80
CA GLN A 829 -38.29 18.67 -2.29
C GLN A 829 -39.26 19.10 -3.41
N PRO A 830 -39.71 20.37 -3.41
CA PRO A 830 -40.50 20.92 -4.52
C PRO A 830 -39.66 20.97 -5.79
N LYS A 831 -40.33 20.92 -6.94
CA LYS A 831 -39.70 21.11 -8.24
C LYS A 831 -39.54 22.61 -8.53
N SER A 832 -38.36 22.99 -8.99
CA SER A 832 -37.99 24.35 -9.42
C SER A 832 -37.32 24.30 -10.79
N SER A 833 -37.46 25.36 -11.58
CA SER A 833 -36.69 25.53 -12.81
C SER A 833 -35.27 26.03 -12.52
N ILE A 834 -34.37 25.91 -13.50
CA ILE A 834 -32.98 26.36 -13.40
C ILE A 834 -32.92 27.86 -13.09
N ARG A 835 -33.86 28.66 -13.63
CA ARG A 835 -33.99 30.10 -13.34
C ARG A 835 -34.30 30.38 -11.87
N GLU A 836 -35.20 29.62 -11.23
CA GLU A 836 -35.45 29.72 -9.78
C GLU A 836 -34.24 29.28 -8.93
N ILE A 837 -33.53 28.25 -9.40
CA ILE A 837 -32.36 27.69 -8.73
C ILE A 837 -31.18 28.68 -8.75
N VAL A 838 -30.91 29.33 -9.89
CA VAL A 838 -29.80 30.27 -10.06
C VAL A 838 -30.08 31.62 -9.40
N SER A 839 -31.34 32.06 -9.35
CA SER A 839 -31.73 33.34 -8.71
C SER A 839 -31.79 33.30 -7.18
N THR A 840 -31.66 32.15 -6.54
CA THR A 840 -31.78 32.02 -5.09
C THR A 840 -30.49 32.37 -4.33
N GLN A 841 -30.62 33.19 -3.29
CA GLN A 841 -29.50 33.51 -2.39
C GLN A 841 -29.28 32.47 -1.28
N LYS A 842 -30.03 31.35 -1.30
CA LYS A 842 -29.88 30.27 -0.31
C LYS A 842 -28.80 29.29 -0.74
N CYS A 843 -27.62 29.44 -0.14
CA CYS A 843 -26.47 28.58 -0.40
C CYS A 843 -25.73 28.25 0.92
N PRO A 844 -25.38 26.98 1.20
CA PRO A 844 -25.74 25.77 0.46
C PRO A 844 -27.23 25.43 0.58
N ASN A 845 -27.80 24.83 -0.46
CA ASN A 845 -29.19 24.34 -0.45
C ASN A 845 -29.35 23.07 -1.32
N LYS A 846 -30.53 22.44 -1.28
CA LYS A 846 -30.94 21.38 -2.20
C LYS A 846 -32.11 21.83 -3.07
N PHE A 847 -32.18 21.28 -4.27
CA PHE A 847 -33.24 21.53 -5.24
C PHE A 847 -33.59 20.24 -5.97
N ARG A 848 -34.81 20.18 -6.51
CA ARG A 848 -35.27 19.14 -7.41
C ARG A 848 -35.77 19.82 -8.69
N LEU A 849 -35.51 19.24 -9.85
CA LEU A 849 -35.85 19.79 -11.15
C LEU A 849 -36.22 18.70 -12.15
N ILE A 850 -36.88 19.09 -13.24
CA ILE A 850 -37.04 18.27 -14.44
C ILE A 850 -36.06 18.83 -15.47
N ALA A 851 -35.10 18.02 -15.90
CA ALA A 851 -34.10 18.44 -16.89
C ALA A 851 -33.56 17.24 -17.68
N HIS A 852 -33.22 17.46 -18.95
CA HIS A 852 -32.44 16.53 -19.76
C HIS A 852 -30.96 16.93 -19.72
N ILE A 853 -30.08 16.11 -20.29
CA ILE A 853 -28.66 16.44 -20.46
C ILE A 853 -28.48 17.06 -21.85
N THR A 854 -28.00 18.31 -21.90
CA THR A 854 -27.71 19.02 -23.16
C THR A 854 -26.25 18.84 -23.59
N ASP A 855 -25.33 18.69 -22.64
CA ASP A 855 -23.89 18.54 -22.89
C ASP A 855 -23.17 17.88 -21.70
N PHE A 856 -21.89 17.50 -21.85
CA PHE A 856 -21.05 16.95 -20.78
C PHE A 856 -19.58 17.38 -20.86
N PHE A 857 -18.91 17.46 -19.71
CA PHE A 857 -17.49 17.82 -19.62
C PHE A 857 -16.73 16.90 -18.65
N PRO A 858 -15.47 16.49 -18.94
CA PRO A 858 -14.70 16.80 -20.15
C PRO A 858 -15.30 16.21 -21.44
N ILE A 859 -14.93 16.76 -22.59
CA ILE A 859 -15.42 16.34 -23.92
C ILE A 859 -14.94 14.92 -24.28
N ASP A 860 -13.85 14.43 -23.69
CA ASP A 860 -13.45 13.02 -23.84
C ASP A 860 -13.87 12.18 -22.64
N MET A 861 -14.55 11.06 -22.93
CA MET A 861 -15.04 10.15 -21.90
C MET A 861 -13.91 9.35 -21.24
N VAL A 862 -12.70 9.31 -21.83
CA VAL A 862 -11.52 8.76 -21.13
C VAL A 862 -11.06 9.64 -19.96
N ASP A 863 -11.46 10.92 -19.94
CA ASP A 863 -11.09 11.89 -18.91
C ASP A 863 -12.15 11.99 -17.78
N PHE A 864 -13.22 11.18 -17.85
CA PHE A 864 -14.26 11.11 -16.80
C PHE A 864 -13.73 10.57 -15.47
N THR A 865 -12.58 9.89 -15.49
CA THR A 865 -11.90 9.37 -14.30
C THR A 865 -10.59 10.10 -14.06
N ILE A 866 -10.34 10.42 -12.80
CA ILE A 866 -9.17 11.17 -12.34
C ILE A 866 -8.45 10.41 -11.24
N ARG A 867 -7.16 10.71 -11.07
CA ARG A 867 -6.41 10.28 -9.88
C ARG A 867 -6.66 11.28 -8.74
N TRP A 868 -7.05 10.77 -7.58
CA TRP A 868 -7.37 11.54 -6.38
C TRP A 868 -6.52 11.06 -5.20
N CYS A 869 -5.84 11.98 -4.53
CA CYS A 869 -5.15 11.63 -3.28
C CYS A 869 -6.14 11.62 -2.11
N THR A 870 -6.28 10.47 -1.46
CA THR A 870 -7.10 10.29 -0.26
C THR A 870 -6.57 11.03 0.97
N SER A 871 -5.25 11.25 1.05
CA SER A 871 -4.59 11.91 2.20
C SER A 871 -4.81 13.43 2.19
N CYS A 872 -4.42 14.14 1.12
CA CYS A 872 -4.63 15.60 1.04
C CYS A 872 -5.94 16.05 0.37
N ASN A 873 -6.76 15.11 -0.13
CA ASN A 873 -8.02 15.38 -0.84
C ASN A 873 -7.87 16.38 -2.00
N THR A 874 -6.96 16.08 -2.93
CA THR A 874 -6.83 16.84 -4.19
C THR A 874 -6.65 15.93 -5.40
N LYS A 875 -7.20 16.36 -6.54
CA LYS A 875 -6.90 15.84 -7.88
C LYS A 875 -5.38 15.86 -8.12
N ILE A 876 -4.87 14.78 -8.69
CA ILE A 876 -3.47 14.60 -9.07
C ILE A 876 -3.38 14.79 -10.59
N PRO A 877 -2.42 15.59 -11.10
CA PRO A 877 -2.27 15.81 -12.54
C PRO A 877 -2.07 14.53 -13.35
N ASP A 878 -2.51 14.58 -14.59
CA ASP A 878 -2.51 13.46 -15.54
C ASP A 878 -1.10 13.00 -15.93
N GLU A 879 -0.09 13.85 -15.77
CA GLU A 879 1.33 13.50 -15.95
C GLU A 879 1.96 12.83 -14.71
N ARG A 880 1.20 12.54 -13.64
CA ARG A 880 1.72 12.09 -12.34
C ARG A 880 0.92 10.95 -11.71
N ASN A 881 1.56 9.79 -11.54
CA ASN A 881 0.97 8.62 -10.89
C ASN A 881 0.93 8.73 -9.34
N ALA A 882 1.59 9.74 -8.76
CA ALA A 882 1.93 9.86 -7.35
C ALA A 882 1.53 11.23 -6.77
N CYS A 883 1.14 11.30 -5.48
CA CYS A 883 0.74 12.58 -4.88
C CYS A 883 1.92 13.36 -4.29
N VAL A 884 2.46 14.28 -5.09
CA VAL A 884 3.57 15.18 -4.70
C VAL A 884 3.24 16.05 -3.47
N LYS A 885 1.97 16.37 -3.20
CA LYS A 885 1.58 17.14 -2.00
C LYS A 885 1.71 16.35 -0.69
N CYS A 886 1.74 15.02 -0.76
CA CYS A 886 1.85 14.12 0.39
C CYS A 886 3.22 13.42 0.48
N GLU A 887 4.14 13.68 -0.45
CA GLU A 887 5.35 12.87 -0.67
C GLU A 887 5.02 11.37 -0.89
N ASP A 888 3.82 11.09 -1.41
CA ASP A 888 3.30 9.75 -1.70
C ASP A 888 3.85 9.23 -3.04
N PHE A 889 5.17 8.97 -3.06
CA PHE A 889 5.89 8.47 -4.23
C PHE A 889 5.53 7.03 -4.60
N MET A 890 5.01 6.26 -3.63
CA MET A 890 4.57 4.86 -3.80
C MET A 890 3.10 4.74 -4.25
N ALA A 891 2.38 5.86 -4.34
CA ALA A 891 0.96 5.95 -4.68
C ALA A 891 0.00 5.24 -3.70
N GLU A 892 0.41 5.04 -2.45
CA GLU A 892 -0.36 4.37 -1.38
C GLU A 892 -1.64 5.10 -1.01
N HIS A 893 -1.73 6.41 -1.29
CA HIS A 893 -2.92 7.22 -1.04
C HIS A 893 -3.67 7.59 -2.33
N VAL A 894 -3.23 7.11 -3.50
CA VAL A 894 -3.85 7.41 -4.79
C VAL A 894 -4.98 6.43 -5.08
N LYS A 895 -6.16 6.97 -5.40
CA LYS A 895 -7.28 6.20 -5.96
C LYS A 895 -7.78 6.83 -7.25
N TRP A 896 -8.42 6.04 -8.09
CA TRP A 896 -9.26 6.57 -9.15
C TRP A 896 -10.60 7.06 -8.57
N ALA A 897 -11.14 8.13 -9.15
CA ALA A 897 -12.46 8.68 -8.85
C ALA A 897 -13.11 9.20 -10.13
N PHE A 898 -14.44 9.22 -10.22
CA PHE A 898 -15.14 9.94 -11.30
C PHE A 898 -15.15 11.44 -11.00
N ASP A 899 -14.86 12.28 -12.00
CA ASP A 899 -14.90 13.75 -11.93
C ASP A 899 -15.28 14.30 -13.31
N PHE A 900 -16.58 14.27 -13.59
CA PHE A 900 -17.20 14.81 -14.79
C PHE A 900 -18.48 15.58 -14.43
N TYR A 901 -18.98 16.33 -15.40
CA TYR A 901 -20.05 17.31 -15.28
C TYR A 901 -21.07 17.08 -16.39
N PHE A 902 -22.34 17.30 -16.10
CA PHE A 902 -23.38 17.46 -17.12
C PHE A 902 -23.77 18.94 -17.20
N VAL A 903 -24.06 19.42 -18.41
CA VAL A 903 -24.93 20.57 -18.59
C VAL A 903 -26.35 20.03 -18.66
N LEU A 904 -27.20 20.48 -17.73
CA LEU A 904 -28.62 20.15 -17.68
C LEU A 904 -29.41 21.25 -18.37
N GLY A 905 -30.38 20.89 -19.20
CA GLY A 905 -31.36 21.81 -19.79
C GLY A 905 -32.77 21.53 -19.27
N ASP A 906 -33.50 22.56 -18.87
CA ASP A 906 -34.91 22.43 -18.45
C ASP A 906 -35.90 22.80 -19.56
N GLU A 907 -37.20 22.76 -19.24
CA GLU A 907 -38.30 23.05 -20.18
C GLU A 907 -38.38 24.55 -20.57
N GLU A 908 -37.68 25.45 -19.87
CA GLU A 908 -37.56 26.87 -20.23
C GLU A 908 -36.38 27.14 -21.18
N GLY A 909 -35.55 26.13 -21.46
CA GLY A 909 -34.31 26.25 -22.25
C GLY A 909 -33.12 26.83 -21.47
N GLU A 910 -33.26 27.04 -20.16
CA GLU A 910 -32.17 27.47 -19.29
C GLU A 910 -31.20 26.31 -19.04
N THR A 911 -29.91 26.62 -18.82
CA THR A 911 -28.87 25.58 -18.67
C THR A 911 -28.07 25.71 -17.37
N LEU A 912 -27.65 24.56 -16.82
CA LEU A 912 -26.93 24.48 -15.54
C LEU A 912 -25.80 23.44 -15.58
N LEU A 913 -24.57 23.86 -15.28
CA LEU A 913 -23.43 22.95 -15.14
C LEU A 913 -23.41 22.29 -13.76
N VAL A 914 -23.43 20.95 -13.72
CA VAL A 914 -23.62 20.14 -12.51
C VAL A 914 -22.57 19.02 -12.43
N ASN A 915 -21.77 18.97 -11.36
CA ASN A 915 -20.81 17.90 -11.12
C ASN A 915 -21.52 16.56 -10.77
N VAL A 916 -21.06 15.47 -11.38
CA VAL A 916 -21.59 14.11 -11.20
C VAL A 916 -20.74 13.27 -10.24
N GLY A 917 -19.43 13.56 -10.15
CA GLY A 917 -18.41 12.67 -9.57
C GLY A 917 -18.73 12.06 -8.20
N SER A 918 -19.29 12.84 -7.28
CA SER A 918 -19.64 12.34 -5.92
C SER A 918 -20.79 11.33 -5.88
N GLU A 919 -21.72 11.40 -6.85
CA GLU A 919 -22.88 10.51 -6.97
C GLU A 919 -22.71 9.48 -8.09
N ALA A 920 -21.66 9.57 -8.92
CA ALA A 920 -21.43 8.73 -10.11
C ALA A 920 -21.56 7.22 -9.84
N LYS A 921 -21.23 6.75 -8.63
CA LYS A 921 -21.47 5.38 -8.14
C LYS A 921 -22.94 4.90 -8.18
N TYR A 922 -23.92 5.81 -8.04
CA TYR A 922 -25.36 5.52 -8.11
C TYR A 922 -25.93 5.71 -9.53
N PHE A 923 -25.19 6.39 -10.40
CA PHE A 923 -25.53 6.63 -11.80
C PHE A 923 -24.95 5.54 -12.71
N LEU A 924 -23.72 5.12 -12.44
CA LEU A 924 -22.92 4.15 -13.18
C LEU A 924 -22.90 2.76 -12.50
N LEU A 925 -23.99 2.39 -11.80
CA LEU A 925 -24.10 1.23 -10.89
C LEU A 925 -23.18 0.04 -11.24
N GLY A 926 -22.32 -0.36 -10.30
CA GLY A 926 -21.35 -1.45 -10.43
C GLY A 926 -20.03 -1.08 -11.11
N LEU A 927 -19.94 0.03 -11.85
CA LEU A 927 -18.69 0.49 -12.45
C LEU A 927 -17.82 1.19 -11.41
N LYS A 928 -16.66 0.59 -11.11
CA LYS A 928 -15.62 1.17 -10.25
C LYS A 928 -14.74 2.12 -11.09
N PRO A 929 -14.34 3.29 -10.55
CA PRO A 929 -13.36 4.14 -11.24
C PRO A 929 -12.04 3.40 -11.47
N CYS A 930 -11.48 3.54 -12.67
CA CYS A 930 -10.15 3.05 -13.05
C CYS A 930 -9.54 4.02 -14.07
N ASP A 931 -8.36 3.72 -14.61
CA ASP A 931 -7.89 4.43 -15.80
C ASP A 931 -8.75 4.01 -17.02
N LEU A 932 -9.49 4.95 -17.60
CA LEU A 932 -10.33 4.70 -18.79
C LEU A 932 -9.56 4.80 -20.12
N ARG A 933 -8.30 5.25 -20.10
CA ARG A 933 -7.39 5.26 -21.26
C ARG A 933 -6.75 3.89 -21.44
N GLU A 934 -6.42 3.21 -20.33
CA GLU A 934 -5.91 1.84 -20.34
C GLU A 934 -7.03 0.78 -20.41
N ASN A 935 -8.17 0.98 -19.72
CA ASN A 935 -9.25 0.00 -19.62
C ASN A 935 -10.41 0.26 -20.59
N ASN A 936 -10.27 -0.19 -21.83
CA ASN A 936 -11.29 -0.06 -22.87
C ASN A 936 -12.60 -0.83 -22.54
N ASP A 937 -12.53 -1.98 -21.84
CA ASP A 937 -13.73 -2.72 -21.37
C ASP A 937 -14.58 -1.82 -20.45
N ALA A 938 -13.94 -1.07 -19.54
CA ALA A 938 -14.61 -0.11 -18.65
C ALA A 938 -15.11 1.14 -19.40
N LEU A 939 -14.33 1.69 -20.33
CA LEU A 939 -14.75 2.83 -21.17
C LEU A 939 -16.01 2.50 -21.98
N LEU A 940 -16.05 1.33 -22.61
CA LEU A 940 -17.22 0.84 -23.34
C LEU A 940 -18.43 0.61 -22.43
N ALA A 941 -18.22 0.19 -21.18
CA ALA A 941 -19.28 0.06 -20.19
C ALA A 941 -19.84 1.43 -19.74
N VAL A 942 -18.98 2.43 -19.52
CA VAL A 942 -19.39 3.82 -19.21
C VAL A 942 -20.16 4.41 -20.40
N LYS A 943 -19.63 4.32 -21.63
CA LYS A 943 -20.32 4.75 -22.85
C LYS A 943 -21.70 4.10 -22.98
N ARG A 944 -21.81 2.78 -22.81
CA ARG A 944 -23.08 2.04 -22.93
C ARG A 944 -24.10 2.44 -21.86
N ARG A 945 -23.67 2.61 -20.60
CA ARG A 945 -24.53 3.03 -19.47
C ARG A 945 -25.04 4.46 -19.69
N LEU A 946 -24.19 5.37 -20.17
CA LEU A 946 -24.55 6.78 -20.37
C LEU A 946 -25.32 7.06 -21.67
N ARG A 947 -25.24 6.21 -22.70
CA ARG A 947 -25.95 6.40 -23.98
C ARG A 947 -27.46 6.66 -23.82
N GLY A 948 -28.12 5.93 -22.92
CA GLY A 948 -29.56 6.12 -22.64
C GLY A 948 -29.92 7.46 -21.98
N CYS A 949 -28.92 8.21 -21.50
CA CYS A 949 -29.08 9.51 -20.84
C CYS A 949 -28.53 10.67 -21.68
N LEU A 950 -27.55 10.41 -22.55
CA LEU A 950 -26.85 11.38 -23.40
C LEU A 950 -27.38 11.43 -24.84
N GLY A 951 -28.25 10.50 -25.25
CA GLY A 951 -28.69 10.40 -26.64
C GLY A 951 -27.52 10.13 -27.58
N ASN A 952 -27.30 10.99 -28.58
CA ASN A 952 -26.16 10.91 -29.51
C ASN A 952 -24.97 11.85 -29.17
N LEU A 953 -24.98 12.56 -28.03
CA LEU A 953 -23.98 13.59 -27.71
C LEU A 953 -22.52 13.09 -27.76
N VAL A 954 -22.29 11.79 -27.50
CA VAL A 954 -20.95 11.18 -27.62
C VAL A 954 -20.50 11.15 -29.08
N GLU A 955 -21.38 10.74 -30.00
CA GLU A 955 -21.14 10.79 -31.44
C GLU A 955 -20.97 12.22 -31.98
N VAL A 956 -21.73 13.21 -31.45
CA VAL A 956 -21.57 14.63 -31.79
C VAL A 956 -20.19 15.15 -31.39
N HIS A 957 -19.73 14.87 -30.16
CA HIS A 957 -18.39 15.26 -29.72
C HIS A 957 -17.25 14.56 -30.49
N GLU A 958 -17.45 13.31 -30.88
CA GLU A 958 -16.51 12.60 -31.76
C GLU A 958 -16.52 13.14 -33.20
N ALA A 959 -17.66 13.66 -33.68
CA ALA A 959 -17.81 14.32 -34.98
C ALA A 959 -17.14 15.71 -35.01
N ALA A 960 -17.42 16.55 -34.01
CA ALA A 960 -16.79 17.86 -33.87
C ALA A 960 -15.26 17.78 -33.81
N LYS A 961 -14.70 16.74 -33.15
CA LYS A 961 -13.25 16.45 -33.15
C LYS A 961 -12.66 16.13 -34.53
N ARG A 962 -13.47 15.69 -35.50
CA ARG A 962 -13.07 15.41 -36.89
C ARG A 962 -13.37 16.58 -37.84
N GLY A 963 -14.17 17.57 -37.41
CA GLY A 963 -14.74 18.59 -38.28
C GLY A 963 -15.99 18.14 -39.04
N ASP A 964 -16.61 17.04 -38.63
CA ASP A 964 -17.94 16.64 -39.09
C ASP A 964 -19.00 17.38 -38.25
N ASP A 965 -20.10 17.78 -38.90
CA ASP A 965 -21.27 18.36 -38.22
C ASP A 965 -22.39 17.30 -38.11
N ILE A 966 -22.98 17.15 -36.91
CA ILE A 966 -24.05 16.19 -36.60
C ILE A 966 -25.02 16.86 -35.61
N GLU A 967 -26.30 16.89 -35.96
CA GLU A 967 -27.35 17.44 -35.08
C GLU A 967 -27.50 16.63 -33.77
N PRO A 968 -27.62 17.28 -32.61
CA PRO A 968 -27.73 16.60 -31.33
C PRO A 968 -29.13 16.02 -31.08
N GLU A 969 -29.23 14.69 -31.09
CA GLU A 969 -30.36 13.93 -30.55
C GLU A 969 -30.21 13.87 -29.02
N LEU A 970 -30.91 14.76 -28.31
CA LEU A 970 -30.81 14.90 -26.86
C LEU A 970 -31.50 13.75 -26.10
N GLY A 971 -31.01 13.48 -24.89
CA GLY A 971 -31.59 12.49 -23.99
C GLY A 971 -32.96 12.90 -23.43
N PRO A 972 -33.71 11.97 -22.80
CA PRO A 972 -35.01 12.28 -22.20
C PRO A 972 -34.87 13.16 -20.95
N TYR A 973 -35.96 13.82 -20.57
CA TYR A 973 -36.03 14.59 -19.32
C TYR A 973 -36.08 13.66 -18.10
N PHE A 974 -35.30 13.99 -17.08
CA PHE A 974 -35.16 13.23 -15.82
C PHE A 974 -35.66 14.03 -14.61
N ASP A 975 -36.21 13.32 -13.62
CA ASP A 975 -36.55 13.88 -12.30
C ASP A 975 -35.31 13.84 -11.40
N LEU A 976 -34.57 14.96 -11.39
CA LEU A 976 -33.24 15.06 -10.78
C LEU A 976 -33.29 15.87 -9.47
N ALA A 977 -32.26 15.66 -8.63
CA ALA A 977 -31.98 16.53 -7.50
C ALA A 977 -30.50 16.94 -7.46
N ILE A 978 -30.27 18.17 -7.04
CA ILE A 978 -28.95 18.80 -6.96
C ILE A 978 -28.74 19.48 -5.61
N LYS A 979 -27.48 19.68 -5.24
CA LYS A 979 -26.99 20.44 -4.09
C LYS A 979 -26.14 21.61 -4.58
N SER A 980 -26.32 22.80 -4.00
CA SER A 980 -25.47 23.97 -4.23
C SER A 980 -24.51 24.22 -3.07
N TRP A 981 -23.36 24.85 -3.34
CA TRP A 981 -22.48 25.43 -2.32
C TRP A 981 -21.68 26.62 -2.88
N GLU A 982 -21.34 27.59 -2.03
CA GLU A 982 -20.42 28.67 -2.40
C GLU A 982 -18.97 28.15 -2.43
N VAL A 983 -18.24 28.53 -3.47
CA VAL A 983 -16.77 28.49 -3.54
C VAL A 983 -16.27 29.91 -3.74
N ARG A 984 -15.15 30.24 -3.09
CA ARG A 984 -14.44 31.50 -3.34
C ARG A 984 -13.30 31.26 -4.31
N ASP A 985 -13.26 32.05 -5.36
CA ASP A 985 -12.24 32.00 -6.42
C ASP A 985 -11.60 33.40 -6.49
N GLY A 986 -10.58 33.61 -5.67
CA GLY A 986 -10.17 34.96 -5.27
C GLY A 986 -11.26 35.64 -4.43
N ASP A 987 -11.59 36.89 -4.80
CA ASP A 987 -12.69 37.66 -4.18
C ASP A 987 -14.07 37.34 -4.78
N GLU A 988 -14.13 36.65 -5.94
CA GLU A 988 -15.40 36.22 -6.51
C GLU A 988 -16.03 35.08 -5.70
N ARG A 989 -17.34 35.17 -5.47
CA ARG A 989 -18.15 34.06 -4.98
C ARG A 989 -18.84 33.40 -6.15
N ARG A 990 -18.55 32.12 -6.36
CA ARG A 990 -19.17 31.29 -7.41
C ARG A 990 -19.99 30.19 -6.74
N VAL A 991 -21.23 30.01 -7.16
CA VAL A 991 -22.07 28.90 -6.70
C VAL A 991 -21.81 27.70 -7.59
N LEU A 992 -21.39 26.59 -7.00
CA LEU A 992 -21.24 25.31 -7.71
C LEU A 992 -22.40 24.38 -7.40
N TYR A 993 -22.71 23.51 -8.36
CA TYR A 993 -23.78 22.53 -8.27
C TYR A 993 -23.25 21.11 -8.49
N ALA A 994 -23.85 20.15 -7.80
CA ALA A 994 -23.64 18.73 -8.06
C ALA A 994 -24.96 17.97 -7.93
N LEU A 995 -25.07 16.82 -8.60
CA LEU A 995 -26.17 15.88 -8.34
C LEU A 995 -26.19 15.47 -6.86
N THR A 996 -27.35 15.09 -6.34
CA THR A 996 -27.45 14.46 -5.02
C THR A 996 -28.63 13.50 -4.92
N GLY A 997 -28.36 12.24 -4.55
CA GLY A 997 -29.43 11.26 -4.34
C GLY A 997 -30.20 10.89 -5.61
N CYS A 998 -29.60 11.03 -6.78
CA CYS A 998 -30.13 10.50 -8.04
C CYS A 998 -29.63 9.06 -8.25
N GLU A 999 -30.54 8.18 -8.63
CA GLU A 999 -30.25 6.75 -8.81
C GLU A 999 -30.79 6.27 -10.16
N ALA A 1000 -29.97 5.52 -10.91
CA ALA A 1000 -30.40 4.86 -12.12
C ALA A 1000 -31.27 3.65 -11.74
N VAL A 1001 -32.58 3.74 -11.95
CA VAL A 1001 -33.48 2.59 -11.75
C VAL A 1001 -33.59 1.84 -13.09
N ASP A 1002 -33.11 0.59 -13.11
CA ASP A 1002 -33.40 -0.33 -14.20
C ASP A 1002 -34.92 -0.58 -14.21
N THR A 1003 -35.60 -0.02 -15.22
CA THR A 1003 -37.05 -0.08 -15.34
C THR A 1003 -37.46 -1.53 -15.66
N PRO A 1004 -38.29 -2.20 -14.85
CA PRO A 1004 -38.78 -3.54 -15.20
C PRO A 1004 -39.67 -3.43 -16.44
N THR A 1005 -39.24 -4.11 -17.50
CA THR A 1005 -39.93 -4.25 -18.80
C THR A 1005 -41.01 -5.31 -18.74
#